data_AF-A0A3D3DL10-F1
#
_entry.id   AF-A0A3D3DL10-F1
#
_cell.length_a   1.000
_cell.length_b   1.000
_cell.length_c   1.000
_cell.angle_alpha   90.00
_cell.angle_beta   90.00
_cell.angle_gamma   90.00
#
_symmetry.space_group_name_H-M   'P 1'
#
loop_
_entity.id
_entity.type
_entity.pdbx_description
1 polymer ?
#
loop_
_entity_poly.entity_id
_entity_poly.type
_entity_poly.pdbx_seq_one_letter_code
_entity_poly.pdbx_strand_id
1 'polypeptide(L)'
;MEEDGYNCAQLNGWLQPWAAQTNDNNTKLFSWHNNMKSFRIYSMAPWTRALAAALFVTAASSTQAVIVGPYAPDPDTLHLWHMDVSVTPVPDEVANGLALNNAGGGATLGNASFSGFGQAVSTLDGGQAGRNEATLIDAYLAPKALANGSGDNVAWSFADPTTRAFTFEAIVWVGFDPELNLGKAPAGTGRDQGLQIISGEQEAAGGGIRSWQFRLLPVGYGPGGTTSPRLEFINVNNGANVQSIVAYIPTNGTHAILSNAWYHVAVTYNGDEGTPDNLRIYWTALDDSQVQANEILATSMALDLLAGAVDFCIGNTGRNPPNSNWLGLIDEVRISKTARAADGMMFASPAPRIVTGPADQTVGVGQTAEFTVTAAGATPLYYQWQWHGTNLPGATDPVLTLPAAQLTDSGPYSVTVSNAFGQATSTPDAILTVRVPRQLVWAGYGPYWNTDDPYWDSDNDNSPDTAFMPGDAVVLNDVGAWMPQLLVDSALNPTAVTVDSSADYTLTSVLNGTLVNKMTLTKKGAGQLVMDMDNNYVGPTVIEDGRLVIGAGQSRGSLGHGPITNDATLAIARSGSLNLGGLLAGTGSLENNATNTVTLSGTNLMSGPVSLNAGNLRIVSPAAKGLATNYTLNASAESAGTTTLSLGGGITFGPDITLAMMGTSSSLNNRCSLRSLNGTNTFDCSMILDGDGNIQFWSDGLGDTNLFVVTTPLIDAPLYTGQIILRGLGDGLITSRLNLGNKFSKTDTGTWTLTSTGNSWVQTDVASGKLRLGADHALPMSVLLNLTGGTLDLAGHTQMVGGLSGNGSVASSSTTADSFLIVQLMGNSFFGGTIRDSTSGGTRTVSLAQHGGRLTLSGTNTYSGVTLVQGGTLELFVNGTIPNSTSIHLGGASAIDVSLRVDSTFTLNPAQTISADWDINITGQFASQGTVALQLNKTGLLLTNSQLRASGGVTYGGTLQLQVTASPALAAGDAFKLFDAGSYNGAFASIVPATPGDGLVWDDSTLATDGTLRVATPGGPVTGTNLLFAVTGAGLELSWPESYLGWRLEGQTNSPGLGLSSNWFEVPGSTATNRILLSLDPALGSVFYRMVKP
;
A
#
# COMPACT_ATOMS: atom_id res chain seq x y z
N MET A 1 -4.26 -2.51 23.21
CA MET A 1 -3.05 -1.71 23.48
C MET A 1 -2.39 -1.45 22.14
N GLU A 2 -2.30 -0.18 21.77
CA GLU A 2 -1.65 0.36 20.56
C GLU A 2 -0.11 0.40 20.71
N GLU A 3 0.57 0.48 19.56
CA GLU A 3 1.96 0.97 19.31
C GLU A 3 3.10 0.17 20.00
N ASP A 4 4.26 -0.15 19.41
CA ASP A 4 5.11 0.69 18.56
C ASP A 4 6.26 -0.08 17.85
N GLY A 5 6.70 0.44 16.69
CA GLY A 5 8.05 0.43 16.09
C GLY A 5 9.04 -0.75 16.19
N TYR A 6 9.42 -1.31 15.05
CA TYR A 6 10.82 -1.72 14.81
C TYR A 6 11.37 -1.23 13.47
N ASN A 7 12.62 -0.79 13.57
CA ASN A 7 13.45 -0.01 12.66
C ASN A 7 14.14 -0.86 11.58
N CYS A 8 14.46 -0.22 10.45
CA CYS A 8 15.13 -0.78 9.28
C CYS A 8 16.65 -0.90 9.43
N ALA A 9 17.22 -1.75 8.55
CA ALA A 9 18.62 -1.83 8.08
C ALA A 9 19.54 -2.77 8.89
N GLN A 10 20.27 -3.75 8.33
CA GLN A 10 20.76 -4.00 6.97
C GLN A 10 21.00 -5.52 6.76
N LEU A 11 20.63 -6.07 5.59
CA LEU A 11 21.55 -6.83 4.72
C LEU A 11 20.86 -7.18 3.40
N ASN A 12 21.29 -6.47 2.37
CA ASN A 12 20.89 -6.61 0.97
C ASN A 12 21.59 -7.82 0.34
N GLY A 13 20.84 -8.53 -0.52
CA GLY A 13 21.39 -9.29 -1.63
C GLY A 13 21.17 -10.80 -1.55
N TRP A 14 20.22 -11.32 -2.31
CA TRP A 14 20.46 -11.90 -3.64
C TRP A 14 19.12 -12.40 -4.23
N LEU A 15 18.68 -11.68 -5.29
CA LEU A 15 17.91 -12.10 -6.48
C LEU A 15 16.54 -12.81 -6.35
N GLN A 16 15.50 -12.06 -6.74
CA GLN A 16 14.32 -12.55 -7.46
C GLN A 16 14.61 -12.72 -8.98
N PRO A 17 13.60 -12.82 -9.87
CA PRO A 17 13.08 -14.04 -10.50
C PRO A 17 13.47 -14.12 -11.99
N TRP A 18 13.50 -15.32 -12.59
CA TRP A 18 13.69 -15.44 -14.05
C TRP A 18 12.37 -15.74 -14.75
N ALA A 19 11.95 -14.79 -15.60
CA ALA A 19 10.95 -14.98 -16.64
C ALA A 19 11.63 -14.97 -18.02
N ALA A 20 11.12 -15.87 -18.88
CA ALA A 20 11.07 -15.85 -20.35
C ALA A 20 12.37 -15.89 -21.19
N GLN A 21 12.54 -17.00 -21.91
CA GLN A 21 12.95 -17.01 -23.32
C GLN A 21 12.10 -18.02 -24.09
N THR A 22 11.47 -17.54 -25.18
CA THR A 22 10.84 -18.32 -26.25
C THR A 22 11.89 -19.07 -27.07
N ASN A 23 11.48 -20.15 -27.76
CA ASN A 23 11.74 -20.48 -29.18
C ASN A 23 11.24 -21.91 -29.52
N ASP A 24 10.13 -21.96 -30.24
CA ASP A 24 9.58 -22.92 -31.23
C ASP A 24 9.94 -24.43 -31.31
N ASN A 25 8.87 -25.17 -31.68
CA ASN A 25 8.79 -26.46 -32.39
C ASN A 25 8.73 -27.77 -31.60
N ASN A 26 7.54 -28.15 -31.11
CA ASN A 26 6.83 -29.32 -31.65
C ASN A 26 5.41 -29.49 -31.09
N THR A 27 4.47 -29.70 -32.00
CA THR A 27 3.05 -29.96 -31.76
C THR A 27 2.78 -31.37 -31.22
N LYS A 28 1.85 -31.47 -30.25
CA LYS A 28 0.68 -32.38 -30.17
C LYS A 28 0.49 -33.10 -28.81
N LEU A 29 -0.74 -32.98 -28.32
CA LEU A 29 -1.52 -33.97 -27.54
C LEU A 29 -1.12 -34.20 -26.07
N PHE A 30 -1.82 -33.57 -25.11
CA PHE A 30 -2.90 -34.19 -24.33
C PHE A 30 -3.39 -33.26 -23.20
N SER A 31 -4.71 -33.21 -23.07
CA SER A 31 -5.51 -32.51 -22.06
C SER A 31 -5.23 -32.98 -20.63
N TRP A 32 -5.25 -32.03 -19.70
CA TRP A 32 -5.39 -32.25 -18.27
C TRP A 32 -6.61 -33.14 -17.96
N HIS A 33 -6.38 -34.25 -17.25
CA HIS A 33 -7.41 -34.98 -16.53
C HIS A 33 -6.91 -35.26 -15.11
N ASN A 34 -7.71 -34.79 -14.15
CA ASN A 34 -7.76 -35.26 -12.79
C ASN A 34 -7.82 -36.79 -12.76
N ASN A 35 -6.88 -37.44 -12.06
CA ASN A 35 -7.06 -38.75 -11.44
C ASN A 35 -5.84 -39.09 -10.58
N MET A 36 -5.92 -38.87 -9.26
CA MET A 36 -5.21 -39.71 -8.30
C MET A 36 -6.24 -40.35 -7.37
N LYS A 37 -6.81 -41.46 -7.86
CA LYS A 37 -7.34 -42.52 -7.01
C LYS A 37 -6.21 -43.50 -6.69
N SER A 38 -6.22 -44.01 -5.47
CA SER A 38 -5.55 -45.22 -4.98
C SER A 38 -4.01 -45.21 -4.89
N PHE A 39 -3.51 -44.92 -3.68
CA PHE A 39 -2.20 -45.41 -3.24
C PHE A 39 -2.41 -46.80 -2.60
N ARG A 40 -2.04 -47.86 -3.32
CA ARG A 40 -1.96 -49.22 -2.75
C ARG A 40 -0.70 -49.34 -1.91
N ILE A 41 -0.88 -49.86 -0.70
CA ILE A 41 0.16 -50.29 0.22
C ILE A 41 1.07 -51.32 -0.49
N TYR A 42 2.35 -51.00 -0.62
CA TYR A 42 3.40 -52.00 -0.76
C TYR A 42 4.23 -52.02 0.53
N SER A 43 4.26 -53.21 1.11
CA SER A 43 5.04 -53.60 2.29
C SER A 43 6.53 -53.31 2.13
N MET A 44 7.12 -52.56 3.07
CA MET A 44 8.52 -52.72 3.49
C MET A 44 8.67 -52.43 5.00
N ALA A 45 9.58 -53.18 5.62
CA ALA A 45 9.79 -53.42 7.05
C ALA A 45 10.38 -52.21 7.85
N PRO A 46 10.45 -52.29 9.21
CA PRO A 46 10.31 -51.14 10.11
C PRO A 46 11.63 -50.65 10.72
N TRP A 47 12.17 -49.49 10.33
CA TRP A 47 13.25 -48.83 11.09
C TRP A 47 13.16 -47.31 10.94
N THR A 48 12.68 -46.64 12.00
CA THR A 48 13.26 -45.45 12.67
C THR A 48 12.19 -44.77 13.53
N ARG A 49 11.90 -45.35 14.69
CA ARG A 49 11.32 -44.63 15.84
C ARG A 49 12.47 -43.97 16.58
N ALA A 50 12.88 -42.76 16.21
CA ALA A 50 13.74 -41.88 17.04
C ALA A 50 14.07 -40.56 16.30
N LEU A 51 13.09 -39.72 15.96
CA LEU A 51 13.31 -38.26 15.79
C LEU A 51 12.01 -37.44 15.61
N ALA A 52 10.96 -37.73 16.39
CA ALA A 52 9.73 -36.93 16.37
C ALA A 52 9.07 -36.84 17.76
N ALA A 53 9.89 -36.71 18.81
CA ALA A 53 9.44 -36.54 20.20
C ALA A 53 10.02 -35.29 20.86
N ALA A 54 10.42 -34.29 20.08
CA ALA A 54 11.01 -33.06 20.60
C ALA A 54 10.59 -31.84 19.78
N LEU A 55 9.28 -31.54 19.70
CA LEU A 55 8.76 -30.17 19.54
C LEU A 55 7.22 -30.08 19.66
N PHE A 56 6.64 -30.54 20.76
CA PHE A 56 5.29 -30.09 21.19
C PHE A 56 5.24 -30.14 22.73
N VAL A 57 5.82 -29.12 23.37
CA VAL A 57 5.43 -28.75 24.74
C VAL A 57 4.30 -27.74 24.60
N THR A 58 3.12 -28.22 24.24
CA THR A 58 1.88 -27.58 24.67
C THR A 58 1.65 -28.05 26.09
N ALA A 59 1.54 -27.12 27.03
CA ALA A 59 1.29 -27.38 28.44
C ALA A 59 0.15 -28.38 28.61
N ALA A 60 0.47 -29.65 28.85
CA ALA A 60 -0.48 -30.61 29.34
C ALA A 60 -0.74 -30.25 30.80
N SER A 61 -1.91 -29.68 31.07
CA SER A 61 -2.41 -29.57 32.44
C SER A 61 -2.54 -30.99 32.99
N SER A 62 -1.59 -31.44 33.80
CA SER A 62 -1.75 -32.62 34.63
C SER A 62 -2.82 -32.29 35.68
N THR A 63 -4.07 -32.68 35.44
CA THR A 63 -5.10 -32.59 36.48
C THR A 63 -4.83 -33.68 37.51
N GLN A 64 -4.29 -33.22 38.64
CA GLN A 64 -3.75 -33.94 39.79
C GLN A 64 -4.85 -34.64 40.62
N ALA A 65 -4.43 -35.51 41.54
CA ALA A 65 -5.32 -36.25 42.45
C ALA A 65 -6.17 -35.31 43.32
N VAL A 66 -7.27 -35.76 43.93
CA VAL A 66 -8.17 -34.91 44.76
C VAL A 66 -8.51 -35.67 46.05
N ILE A 67 -8.82 -34.95 47.13
CA ILE A 67 -9.36 -35.54 48.38
C ILE A 67 -10.62 -36.37 48.04
N VAL A 68 -10.59 -37.69 48.29
CA VAL A 68 -11.58 -38.64 47.74
C VAL A 68 -12.70 -39.07 48.71
N GLY A 69 -12.80 -38.46 49.88
CA GLY A 69 -13.75 -38.86 50.94
C GLY A 69 -13.12 -39.84 51.94
N PRO A 70 -13.94 -40.47 52.84
CA PRO A 70 -13.46 -41.38 53.89
C PRO A 70 -12.52 -42.46 53.33
N TYR A 71 -11.53 -42.89 54.11
CA TYR A 71 -10.53 -43.80 53.57
C TYR A 71 -11.19 -45.14 53.22
N ALA A 72 -10.87 -45.71 52.07
CA ALA A 72 -11.24 -47.10 51.80
C ALA A 72 -10.07 -48.01 52.16
N PRO A 73 -10.30 -49.19 52.79
CA PRO A 73 -9.26 -50.19 52.91
C PRO A 73 -8.92 -50.73 51.51
N ASP A 74 -7.63 -50.70 51.17
CA ASP A 74 -7.09 -51.31 49.96
C ASP A 74 -6.19 -52.51 50.35
N PRO A 75 -5.64 -53.28 49.39
CA PRO A 75 -4.81 -54.46 49.69
C PRO A 75 -3.58 -54.20 50.57
N ASP A 76 -3.17 -52.94 50.73
CA ASP A 76 -2.02 -52.50 51.52
C ASP A 76 -2.41 -51.92 52.89
N THR A 77 -3.70 -51.76 53.19
CA THR A 77 -4.19 -51.35 54.52
C THR A 77 -4.13 -52.52 55.51
N LEU A 78 -3.46 -52.32 56.66
CA LEU A 78 -3.41 -53.26 57.78
C LEU A 78 -4.54 -53.01 58.78
N HIS A 79 -4.79 -51.74 59.10
CA HIS A 79 -5.79 -51.31 60.07
C HIS A 79 -6.40 -49.96 59.62
N LEU A 80 -7.71 -49.79 59.80
CA LEU A 80 -8.40 -48.53 59.53
C LEU A 80 -9.55 -48.32 60.51
N TRP A 81 -9.54 -47.19 61.21
CA TRP A 81 -10.59 -46.78 62.14
C TRP A 81 -11.16 -45.41 61.74
N HIS A 82 -12.42 -45.38 61.31
CA HIS A 82 -13.17 -44.17 60.94
C HIS A 82 -13.73 -43.37 62.12
N MET A 83 -13.63 -43.87 63.36
CA MET A 83 -14.23 -43.24 64.56
C MET A 83 -15.73 -42.87 64.46
N ASP A 84 -16.43 -43.41 63.45
CA ASP A 84 -17.82 -43.17 63.03
C ASP A 84 -18.89 -43.80 63.95
N VAL A 85 -18.60 -43.83 65.24
CA VAL A 85 -19.47 -44.39 66.27
C VAL A 85 -19.60 -43.40 67.42
N SER A 86 -20.67 -43.54 68.20
CA SER A 86 -20.93 -42.69 69.37
C SER A 86 -20.49 -43.33 70.70
N VAL A 87 -20.15 -44.62 70.70
CA VAL A 87 -19.69 -45.41 71.86
C VAL A 87 -18.74 -46.52 71.40
N THR A 88 -17.93 -47.08 72.30
CA THR A 88 -17.08 -48.25 71.99
C THR A 88 -17.90 -49.54 71.87
N PRO A 89 -17.46 -50.52 71.07
CA PRO A 89 -16.18 -50.57 70.33
C PRO A 89 -16.18 -49.75 69.04
N VAL A 90 -15.05 -49.10 68.72
CA VAL A 90 -14.78 -48.60 67.36
C VAL A 90 -14.26 -49.77 66.53
N PRO A 91 -14.96 -50.16 65.44
CA PRO A 91 -14.53 -51.27 64.60
C PRO A 91 -13.29 -50.91 63.79
N ASP A 92 -12.48 -51.93 63.50
CA ASP A 92 -11.45 -51.87 62.46
C ASP A 92 -12.08 -52.37 61.16
N GLU A 93 -12.02 -51.57 60.10
CA GLU A 93 -12.62 -51.87 58.80
C GLU A 93 -11.91 -53.01 58.06
N VAL A 94 -10.71 -53.38 58.49
CA VAL A 94 -10.03 -54.58 57.97
C VAL A 94 -10.58 -55.82 58.66
N ALA A 95 -10.92 -56.85 57.87
CA ALA A 95 -11.51 -58.08 58.39
C ALA A 95 -10.61 -58.77 59.46
N ASN A 96 -11.17 -59.07 60.64
CA ASN A 96 -10.46 -59.56 61.83
C ASN A 96 -9.45 -58.57 62.43
N GLY A 97 -9.63 -57.29 62.15
CA GLY A 97 -8.81 -56.20 62.68
C GLY A 97 -8.98 -55.95 64.19
N LEU A 98 -8.22 -55.00 64.70
CA LEU A 98 -8.09 -54.71 66.13
C LEU A 98 -9.12 -53.66 66.57
N ALA A 99 -10.27 -54.08 67.08
CA ALA A 99 -11.29 -53.16 67.59
C ALA A 99 -10.84 -52.38 68.84
N LEU A 100 -11.24 -51.11 68.94
CA LEU A 100 -10.93 -50.23 70.07
C LEU A 100 -12.07 -50.24 71.09
N ASN A 101 -11.93 -51.05 72.13
CA ASN A 101 -13.03 -51.35 73.05
C ASN A 101 -13.16 -50.37 74.23
N ASN A 102 -12.15 -49.56 74.52
CA ASN A 102 -12.08 -48.78 75.74
C ASN A 102 -11.76 -47.29 75.47
N ALA A 103 -12.74 -46.43 75.73
CA ALA A 103 -12.58 -44.97 75.82
C ALA A 103 -12.34 -44.60 77.29
N GLY A 104 -11.07 -44.57 77.70
CA GLY A 104 -10.66 -44.30 79.08
C GLY A 104 -10.44 -42.81 79.35
N GLY A 105 -10.39 -42.41 80.63
CA GLY A 105 -10.01 -41.05 81.04
C GLY A 105 -10.94 -39.92 80.57
N GLY A 106 -12.16 -40.22 80.10
CA GLY A 106 -13.13 -39.21 79.66
C GLY A 106 -13.15 -38.92 78.16
N ALA A 107 -12.53 -39.76 77.31
CA ALA A 107 -12.62 -39.63 75.86
C ALA A 107 -14.07 -39.69 75.36
N THR A 108 -14.43 -38.84 74.39
CA THR A 108 -15.78 -38.80 73.80
C THR A 108 -15.74 -39.17 72.31
N LEU A 109 -16.75 -39.93 71.89
CA LEU A 109 -16.98 -40.36 70.51
C LEU A 109 -18.22 -39.65 69.94
N GLY A 110 -18.35 -39.59 68.63
CA GLY A 110 -19.47 -38.92 67.96
C GLY A 110 -19.34 -37.41 67.74
N ASN A 111 -18.13 -36.85 67.82
CA ASN A 111 -17.87 -35.46 67.45
C ASN A 111 -17.85 -35.33 65.92
N ALA A 112 -18.23 -34.20 65.32
CA ALA A 112 -18.18 -34.06 63.86
C ALA A 112 -16.74 -34.03 63.34
N SER A 113 -16.46 -34.79 62.27
CA SER A 113 -15.17 -34.80 61.57
C SER A 113 -15.07 -33.71 60.49
N PHE A 114 -14.02 -33.76 59.66
CA PHE A 114 -13.91 -32.97 58.44
C PHE A 114 -15.12 -33.24 57.52
N SER A 115 -15.54 -32.23 56.73
CA SER A 115 -16.77 -32.32 55.95
C SER A 115 -16.74 -33.53 55.00
N GLY A 116 -17.71 -34.43 55.15
CA GLY A 116 -17.79 -35.67 54.36
C GLY A 116 -17.10 -36.89 54.98
N PHE A 117 -16.40 -36.74 56.11
CA PHE A 117 -15.65 -37.79 56.80
C PHE A 117 -16.31 -38.30 58.09
N GLY A 118 -17.58 -37.96 58.34
CA GLY A 118 -18.33 -38.56 59.44
C GLY A 118 -17.99 -37.99 60.83
N GLN A 119 -17.57 -38.83 61.78
CA GLN A 119 -17.39 -38.54 63.19
C GLN A 119 -15.96 -38.84 63.68
N ALA A 120 -15.50 -38.10 64.69
CA ALA A 120 -14.16 -38.15 65.23
C ALA A 120 -14.14 -38.43 66.74
N VAL A 121 -13.01 -38.95 67.24
CA VAL A 121 -12.75 -39.09 68.67
C VAL A 121 -12.15 -37.81 69.25
N SER A 122 -12.61 -37.41 70.44
CA SER A 122 -12.00 -36.36 71.25
C SER A 122 -11.33 -36.97 72.47
N THR A 123 -10.04 -36.69 72.61
CA THR A 123 -9.28 -36.96 73.84
C THR A 123 -9.01 -35.68 74.63
N LEU A 124 -9.83 -34.64 74.41
CA LEU A 124 -9.66 -33.33 75.04
C LEU A 124 -10.00 -33.36 76.54
N ASP A 125 -9.04 -33.01 77.38
CA ASP A 125 -9.23 -32.93 78.84
C ASP A 125 -9.38 -31.47 79.34
N GLY A 126 -10.37 -30.75 78.81
CA GLY A 126 -10.74 -29.41 79.32
C GLY A 126 -9.93 -28.21 78.79
N GLY A 127 -9.18 -28.35 77.69
CA GLY A 127 -8.59 -27.24 76.93
C GLY A 127 -7.09 -27.00 77.11
N GLN A 128 -6.58 -25.95 76.44
CA GLN A 128 -5.16 -25.58 76.33
C GLN A 128 -4.49 -25.19 77.68
N ALA A 129 -5.28 -24.84 78.69
CA ALA A 129 -4.84 -24.35 80.00
C ALA A 129 -5.07 -25.38 81.13
N GLY A 130 -4.74 -26.66 80.88
CA GLY A 130 -5.02 -27.84 81.73
C GLY A 130 -5.22 -27.60 83.24
N ARG A 131 -6.28 -28.20 83.82
CA ARG A 131 -6.56 -28.12 85.27
C ARG A 131 -5.51 -28.90 86.08
N ASN A 132 -5.27 -28.47 87.33
CA ASN A 132 -4.27 -28.99 88.28
C ASN A 132 -4.03 -30.53 88.28
N GLU A 133 -2.74 -30.90 88.16
CA GLU A 133 -2.14 -32.24 87.98
C GLU A 133 -2.33 -33.29 89.08
N ALA A 134 -3.33 -33.20 89.97
CA ALA A 134 -3.32 -34.04 91.18
C ALA A 134 -4.32 -35.21 91.23
N THR A 135 -5.38 -35.29 90.39
CA THR A 135 -6.43 -36.34 90.58
C THR A 135 -7.17 -36.88 89.35
N LEU A 136 -6.81 -36.55 88.10
CA LEU A 136 -7.56 -36.99 86.92
C LEU A 136 -6.63 -37.61 85.86
N ILE A 137 -7.12 -38.70 85.26
CA ILE A 137 -6.45 -39.52 84.22
C ILE A 137 -6.82 -38.92 82.87
N ASP A 138 -5.83 -38.56 82.04
CA ASP A 138 -6.08 -37.97 80.72
C ASP A 138 -6.82 -38.96 79.79
N ALA A 139 -7.69 -38.44 78.93
CA ALA A 139 -8.53 -39.20 77.99
C ALA A 139 -7.73 -39.96 76.91
N TYR A 140 -8.14 -41.19 76.58
CA TYR A 140 -7.51 -42.03 75.55
C TYR A 140 -8.51 -43.03 74.93
N LEU A 141 -8.19 -43.53 73.73
CA LEU A 141 -8.90 -44.63 73.08
C LEU A 141 -7.95 -45.81 72.84
N ALA A 142 -8.30 -47.00 73.31
CA ALA A 142 -7.44 -48.18 73.23
C ALA A 142 -8.24 -49.50 73.09
N PRO A 143 -7.62 -50.59 72.62
CA PRO A 143 -8.25 -51.91 72.58
C PRO A 143 -8.59 -52.49 73.96
N LYS A 144 -7.77 -52.15 74.97
CA LYS A 144 -7.92 -52.54 76.38
C LYS A 144 -7.72 -51.32 77.28
N ALA A 145 -8.23 -51.36 78.50
CA ALA A 145 -7.95 -50.31 79.50
C ALA A 145 -6.47 -50.36 79.91
N LEU A 146 -5.81 -49.20 79.92
CA LEU A 146 -4.40 -49.07 80.26
C LEU A 146 -4.17 -49.39 81.74
N ALA A 147 -3.16 -50.19 82.04
CA ALA A 147 -2.80 -50.67 83.36
C ALA A 147 -1.27 -50.82 83.48
N ASN A 148 -0.74 -50.80 84.71
CA ASN A 148 0.69 -51.09 84.89
C ASN A 148 0.97 -52.58 84.66
N GLY A 149 1.81 -52.94 83.68
CA GLY A 149 2.28 -54.30 83.48
C GLY A 149 2.28 -54.73 82.01
N SER A 150 2.01 -56.00 81.73
CA SER A 150 1.92 -56.56 80.37
C SER A 150 0.50 -57.02 79.98
N GLY A 151 -0.51 -56.69 80.78
CA GLY A 151 -1.87 -57.27 80.67
C GLY A 151 -2.74 -56.57 79.62
N ASP A 152 -2.47 -55.30 79.40
CA ASP A 152 -3.08 -54.39 78.46
C ASP A 152 -2.40 -54.38 77.08
N ASN A 153 -1.21 -54.96 76.96
CA ASN A 153 -0.55 -55.16 75.67
C ASN A 153 -1.44 -55.95 74.70
N VAL A 154 -1.38 -55.54 73.44
CA VAL A 154 -2.05 -56.18 72.31
C VAL A 154 -1.04 -56.59 71.26
N ALA A 155 -1.18 -57.81 70.74
CA ALA A 155 -0.38 -58.32 69.63
C ALA A 155 -1.12 -58.08 68.31
N TRP A 156 -0.50 -57.30 67.42
CA TRP A 156 -1.03 -56.92 66.11
C TRP A 156 0.11 -56.45 65.19
N SER A 157 -0.17 -56.25 63.91
CA SER A 157 0.83 -55.88 62.91
C SER A 157 0.74 -54.40 62.55
N PHE A 158 1.82 -53.65 62.77
CA PHE A 158 1.92 -52.24 62.40
C PHE A 158 2.99 -51.95 61.34
N ALA A 159 3.57 -52.99 60.75
CA ALA A 159 4.46 -52.90 59.60
C ALA A 159 4.37 -54.21 58.80
N ASP A 160 4.79 -54.19 57.53
CA ASP A 160 4.87 -55.41 56.75
C ASP A 160 5.81 -56.43 57.43
N PRO A 161 5.40 -57.70 57.60
CA PRO A 161 6.24 -58.69 58.26
C PRO A 161 7.50 -59.05 57.46
N THR A 162 7.52 -58.79 56.15
CA THR A 162 8.62 -59.13 55.24
C THR A 162 9.50 -57.91 54.96
N THR A 163 8.93 -56.82 54.46
CA THR A 163 9.68 -55.62 54.07
C THR A 163 9.89 -54.66 55.22
N ARG A 164 9.15 -54.78 56.32
CA ARG A 164 9.15 -53.81 57.45
C ARG A 164 8.67 -52.41 57.08
N ALA A 165 8.15 -52.23 55.86
CA ALA A 165 7.56 -50.98 55.42
C ALA A 165 6.27 -50.66 56.20
N PHE A 166 6.00 -49.39 56.40
CA PHE A 166 4.74 -48.94 56.97
C PHE A 166 4.34 -47.53 56.51
N THR A 167 3.05 -47.22 56.62
CA THR A 167 2.54 -45.85 56.66
C THR A 167 1.58 -45.73 57.82
N PHE A 168 1.81 -44.75 58.70
CA PHE A 168 0.82 -44.32 59.70
C PHE A 168 0.25 -42.99 59.27
N GLU A 169 -1.06 -42.86 59.27
CA GLU A 169 -1.71 -41.61 58.94
C GLU A 169 -3.03 -41.44 59.69
N ALA A 170 -3.43 -40.20 59.83
CA ALA A 170 -4.69 -39.80 60.43
C ALA A 170 -5.07 -38.42 59.89
N ILE A 171 -6.34 -38.03 60.09
CA ILE A 171 -6.72 -36.63 60.08
C ILE A 171 -6.88 -36.14 61.52
N VAL A 172 -6.35 -34.95 61.78
CA VAL A 172 -6.37 -34.34 63.10
C VAL A 172 -6.91 -32.93 63.02
N TRP A 173 -7.76 -32.57 63.97
CA TRP A 173 -8.22 -31.21 64.16
C TRP A 173 -7.41 -30.56 65.27
N VAL A 174 -6.84 -29.38 64.98
CA VAL A 174 -6.02 -28.63 65.95
C VAL A 174 -6.94 -27.74 66.79
N GLY A 175 -7.23 -28.19 68.02
CA GLY A 175 -8.14 -27.49 68.96
C GLY A 175 -7.46 -26.54 69.93
N PHE A 176 -6.17 -26.28 69.75
CA PHE A 176 -5.37 -25.37 70.57
C PHE A 176 -4.80 -24.24 69.70
N ASP A 177 -4.42 -23.12 70.34
CA ASP A 177 -3.70 -22.04 69.67
C ASP A 177 -2.23 -22.44 69.43
N PRO A 178 -1.78 -22.60 68.17
CA PRO A 178 -0.42 -23.02 67.87
C PRO A 178 0.63 -21.93 68.11
N GLU A 179 0.25 -20.66 68.29
CA GLU A 179 1.17 -19.56 68.57
C GLU A 179 1.52 -19.44 70.06
N LEU A 180 0.71 -20.02 70.95
CA LEU A 180 0.97 -20.02 72.39
C LEU A 180 1.95 -21.15 72.77
N ASN A 181 2.98 -20.79 73.54
CA ASN A 181 3.92 -21.76 74.10
C ASN A 181 3.21 -22.66 75.12
N LEU A 182 3.12 -23.97 74.83
CA LEU A 182 2.57 -24.95 75.78
C LEU A 182 3.63 -25.40 76.81
N GLY A 183 4.92 -25.30 76.48
CA GLY A 183 6.06 -25.73 77.30
C GLY A 183 6.48 -24.75 78.39
N LYS A 184 6.50 -25.24 79.65
CA LYS A 184 7.15 -24.73 80.88
C LYS A 184 6.96 -23.23 81.25
N ALA A 185 6.18 -22.98 82.31
CA ALA A 185 5.95 -21.66 82.91
C ALA A 185 7.23 -21.02 83.52
N PRO A 186 7.35 -19.68 83.59
CA PRO A 186 6.27 -18.75 83.95
C PRO A 186 5.42 -18.16 82.81
N ALA A 187 5.80 -18.35 81.54
CA ALA A 187 5.19 -17.66 80.39
C ALA A 187 4.45 -18.58 79.39
N GLY A 188 4.24 -19.86 79.71
CA GLY A 188 3.47 -20.83 78.91
C GLY A 188 2.27 -21.40 79.67
N THR A 189 1.38 -22.14 78.99
CA THR A 189 0.10 -22.64 79.57
C THR A 189 0.22 -23.84 80.50
N GLY A 190 1.44 -24.33 80.76
CA GLY A 190 1.74 -25.27 81.84
C GLY A 190 1.84 -26.76 81.47
N ARG A 191 1.93 -27.14 80.19
CA ARG A 191 2.06 -28.55 79.76
C ARG A 191 3.44 -28.85 79.16
N ASP A 192 4.29 -29.56 79.90
CA ASP A 192 5.65 -29.96 79.45
C ASP A 192 5.69 -31.36 78.80
N GLN A 193 4.66 -31.72 78.00
CA GLN A 193 4.53 -33.04 77.35
C GLN A 193 4.14 -32.88 75.86
N GLY A 194 4.51 -33.86 75.03
CA GLY A 194 4.08 -33.92 73.63
C GLY A 194 2.62 -34.37 73.50
N LEU A 195 1.92 -33.92 72.46
CA LEU A 195 0.53 -34.28 72.18
C LEU A 195 0.48 -35.51 71.28
N GLN A 196 0.09 -36.66 71.84
CA GLN A 196 0.16 -37.95 71.12
C GLN A 196 -1.00 -38.10 70.15
N ILE A 197 -0.70 -38.46 68.90
CA ILE A 197 -1.71 -38.79 67.89
C ILE A 197 -2.00 -40.28 67.99
N ILE A 198 -0.95 -41.09 67.96
CA ILE A 198 -1.01 -42.55 68.04
C ILE A 198 0.29 -43.08 68.64
N SER A 199 0.20 -44.06 69.53
CA SER A 199 1.39 -44.65 70.15
C SER A 199 1.27 -46.15 70.37
N GLY A 200 2.41 -46.83 70.29
CA GLY A 200 2.61 -48.24 70.61
C GLY A 200 3.78 -48.36 71.58
N GLU A 201 3.52 -48.02 72.84
CA GLU A 201 4.51 -47.95 73.92
C GLU A 201 4.35 -49.10 74.91
N GLN A 202 5.27 -49.26 75.88
CA GLN A 202 5.09 -50.14 77.03
C GLN A 202 5.78 -49.56 78.29
N GLU A 203 5.28 -49.91 79.48
CA GLU A 203 5.91 -49.61 80.77
C GLU A 203 7.26 -50.32 80.99
N ALA A 204 8.29 -49.58 81.39
CA ALA A 204 9.69 -50.03 81.47
C ALA A 204 10.01 -51.15 82.50
N ALA A 205 9.05 -51.62 83.30
CA ALA A 205 9.29 -52.57 84.40
C ALA A 205 8.81 -54.02 84.14
N GLY A 206 8.27 -54.33 82.94
CA GLY A 206 7.60 -55.62 82.66
C GLY A 206 8.25 -56.56 81.63
N GLY A 207 9.34 -56.16 80.97
CA GLY A 207 10.08 -57.03 80.05
C GLY A 207 9.47 -57.22 78.64
N GLY A 208 8.60 -56.33 78.16
CA GLY A 208 8.20 -56.32 76.75
C GLY A 208 8.78 -55.13 75.95
N ILE A 209 8.23 -54.89 74.75
CA ILE A 209 8.82 -54.06 73.69
C ILE A 209 8.20 -52.64 73.68
N ARG A 210 9.03 -51.61 73.86
CA ARG A 210 8.69 -50.22 73.49
C ARG A 210 9.03 -49.98 72.03
N SER A 211 8.03 -49.77 71.17
CA SER A 211 8.26 -49.71 69.72
C SER A 211 8.26 -48.29 69.17
N TRP A 212 7.18 -47.52 69.29
CA TRP A 212 7.09 -46.23 68.59
C TRP A 212 6.07 -45.23 69.16
N GLN A 213 6.27 -43.95 68.83
CA GLN A 213 5.33 -42.86 69.09
C GLN A 213 5.21 -41.95 67.87
N PHE A 214 4.00 -41.45 67.61
CA PHE A 214 3.77 -40.39 66.64
C PHE A 214 2.98 -39.25 67.28
N ARG A 215 3.62 -38.09 67.40
CA ARG A 215 3.13 -37.01 68.27
C ARG A 215 3.51 -35.62 67.76
N LEU A 216 2.77 -34.61 68.19
CA LEU A 216 3.11 -33.22 67.99
C LEU A 216 3.83 -32.66 69.22
N LEU A 217 4.97 -32.02 68.98
CA LEU A 217 5.69 -31.24 69.97
C LEU A 217 5.27 -29.77 69.86
N PRO A 218 4.70 -29.20 70.93
CA PRO A 218 4.27 -27.81 70.88
C PRO A 218 5.46 -26.84 70.87
N VAL A 219 5.17 -25.58 70.53
CA VAL A 219 6.14 -24.48 70.66
C VAL A 219 6.70 -24.46 72.09
N GLY A 220 8.01 -24.23 72.23
CA GLY A 220 8.73 -24.21 73.51
C GLY A 220 9.10 -25.56 74.14
N TYR A 221 8.73 -26.71 73.56
CA TYR A 221 9.12 -28.04 74.07
C TYR A 221 10.61 -28.36 73.87
N GLY A 222 11.30 -28.79 74.94
CA GLY A 222 12.72 -29.20 74.97
C GLY A 222 13.72 -28.12 75.46
N PRO A 223 14.98 -28.49 75.79
CA PRO A 223 15.99 -27.53 76.25
C PRO A 223 16.34 -26.53 75.14
N GLY A 224 16.01 -25.25 75.34
CA GLY A 224 16.34 -24.16 74.43
C GLY A 224 15.16 -23.42 73.78
N GLY A 225 13.91 -23.86 74.01
CA GLY A 225 12.71 -23.11 73.63
C GLY A 225 12.59 -22.81 72.14
N THR A 226 12.00 -23.72 71.38
CA THR A 226 11.82 -23.58 69.93
C THR A 226 10.66 -22.66 69.56
N THR A 227 10.76 -21.96 68.42
CA THR A 227 9.76 -20.98 67.94
C THR A 227 8.65 -21.56 67.06
N SER A 228 8.70 -22.85 66.71
CA SER A 228 7.71 -23.51 65.84
C SER A 228 7.35 -24.89 66.38
N PRO A 229 6.08 -25.32 66.24
CA PRO A 229 5.67 -26.68 66.60
C PRO A 229 6.31 -27.67 65.63
N ARG A 230 6.48 -28.91 66.09
CA ARG A 230 7.14 -29.96 65.32
C ARG A 230 6.34 -31.25 65.37
N LEU A 231 6.32 -31.97 64.27
CA LEU A 231 5.78 -33.32 64.22
C LEU A 231 6.93 -34.29 64.47
N GLU A 232 6.75 -35.25 65.38
CA GLU A 232 7.80 -36.16 65.80
C GLU A 232 7.34 -37.61 65.67
N PHE A 233 8.16 -38.41 64.99
CA PHE A 233 8.08 -39.86 65.02
C PHE A 233 9.27 -40.40 65.81
N ILE A 234 9.02 -41.24 66.81
CA ILE A 234 10.05 -41.84 67.64
C ILE A 234 10.07 -43.33 67.39
N ASN A 235 11.21 -43.86 66.96
CA ASN A 235 11.50 -45.28 67.08
C ASN A 235 12.22 -45.52 68.41
N VAL A 236 11.53 -46.15 69.37
CA VAL A 236 12.02 -46.30 70.75
C VAL A 236 12.97 -47.49 70.89
N ASN A 237 12.86 -48.49 70.02
CA ASN A 237 13.71 -49.69 69.94
C ASN A 237 14.21 -50.18 71.33
N ASN A 238 13.26 -50.52 72.21
CA ASN A 238 13.51 -51.02 73.57
C ASN A 238 14.37 -50.13 74.50
N GLY A 239 14.48 -48.82 74.20
CA GLY A 239 15.20 -47.84 75.00
C GLY A 239 16.72 -47.81 74.85
N ALA A 240 17.31 -48.69 74.03
CA ALA A 240 18.77 -48.77 73.83
C ALA A 240 19.26 -47.90 72.65
N ASN A 241 18.41 -47.67 71.64
CA ASN A 241 18.73 -46.89 70.44
C ASN A 241 17.52 -46.03 70.02
N VAL A 242 17.08 -45.15 70.92
CA VAL A 242 15.93 -44.26 70.67
C VAL A 242 16.29 -43.27 69.57
N GLN A 243 15.58 -43.33 68.44
CA GLN A 243 15.68 -42.35 67.37
C GLN A 243 14.44 -41.46 67.36
N SER A 244 14.63 -40.20 67.73
CA SER A 244 13.62 -39.15 67.59
C SER A 244 13.82 -38.45 66.24
N ILE A 245 12.80 -38.51 65.38
CA ILE A 245 12.80 -37.91 64.05
C ILE A 245 11.78 -36.78 64.06
N VAL A 246 12.25 -35.56 63.80
CA VAL A 246 11.48 -34.34 64.04
C VAL A 246 11.39 -33.52 62.75
N ALA A 247 10.17 -33.24 62.31
CA ALA A 247 9.86 -32.36 61.19
C ALA A 247 9.24 -31.05 61.68
N TYR A 248 9.71 -29.92 61.15
CA TYR A 248 9.11 -28.62 61.48
C TYR A 248 7.77 -28.47 60.76
N ILE A 249 6.72 -28.16 61.52
CA ILE A 249 5.41 -27.86 60.95
C ILE A 249 5.44 -26.42 60.43
N PRO A 250 5.00 -26.16 59.18
CA PRO A 250 4.93 -24.81 58.65
C PRO A 250 4.08 -23.90 59.55
N THR A 251 4.55 -22.67 59.81
CA THR A 251 3.77 -21.64 60.53
C THR A 251 3.29 -20.52 59.59
N ASN A 252 3.58 -20.64 58.29
CA ASN A 252 3.13 -19.74 57.23
C ASN A 252 2.88 -20.53 55.93
N GLY A 253 2.15 -19.92 54.99
CA GLY A 253 1.78 -20.56 53.72
C GLY A 253 0.53 -21.44 53.82
N THR A 254 0.26 -22.19 52.74
CA THR A 254 -0.96 -22.99 52.55
C THR A 254 -1.12 -24.12 53.57
N HIS A 255 -0.02 -24.66 54.09
CA HIS A 255 -0.02 -25.73 55.09
C HIS A 255 0.37 -25.25 56.50
N ALA A 256 0.28 -23.94 56.75
CA ALA A 256 0.52 -23.36 58.06
C ALA A 256 -0.40 -24.02 59.09
N ILE A 257 0.14 -24.39 60.27
CA ILE A 257 -0.70 -24.80 61.39
C ILE A 257 -1.50 -23.62 61.91
N LEU A 258 -2.81 -23.81 61.98
CA LEU A 258 -3.83 -22.86 62.42
C LEU A 258 -4.71 -23.54 63.46
N SER A 259 -5.17 -22.78 64.44
CA SER A 259 -6.22 -23.23 65.35
C SER A 259 -7.53 -23.44 64.57
N ASN A 260 -8.32 -24.40 65.02
CA ASN A 260 -9.61 -24.78 64.43
C ASN A 260 -9.57 -25.28 62.98
N ALA A 261 -8.44 -25.82 62.53
CA ALA A 261 -8.29 -26.39 61.18
C ALA A 261 -7.98 -27.89 61.23
N TRP A 262 -8.37 -28.58 60.16
CA TRP A 262 -8.10 -30.00 59.94
C TRP A 262 -6.83 -30.20 59.14
N TYR A 263 -6.06 -31.21 59.51
CA TYR A 263 -4.80 -31.58 58.86
C TYR A 263 -4.76 -33.08 58.65
N HIS A 264 -4.27 -33.49 57.49
CA HIS A 264 -3.76 -34.84 57.30
C HIS A 264 -2.32 -34.89 57.76
N VAL A 265 -2.02 -35.90 58.55
CA VAL A 265 -0.70 -36.16 59.12
C VAL A 265 -0.30 -37.57 58.80
N ALA A 266 0.90 -37.76 58.28
CA ALA A 266 1.40 -39.09 57.95
C ALA A 266 2.89 -39.24 58.18
N VAL A 267 3.31 -40.47 58.42
CA VAL A 267 4.70 -40.91 58.37
C VAL A 267 4.78 -42.20 57.57
N THR A 268 5.67 -42.24 56.58
CA THR A 268 5.90 -43.41 55.72
C THR A 268 7.32 -43.89 55.87
N TYR A 269 7.52 -45.20 55.92
CA TYR A 269 8.83 -45.84 55.93
C TYR A 269 8.84 -46.99 54.93
N ASN A 270 9.84 -47.01 54.04
CA ASN A 270 9.90 -47.99 52.94
C ASN A 270 10.41 -49.38 53.35
N GLY A 271 10.89 -49.55 54.59
CA GLY A 271 11.42 -50.83 55.07
C GLY A 271 12.92 -51.04 54.88
N ASP A 272 13.60 -50.12 54.18
CA ASP A 272 15.02 -50.26 53.83
C ASP A 272 15.91 -49.55 54.87
N GLU A 273 16.21 -50.27 55.96
CA GLU A 273 16.99 -49.81 57.12
C GLU A 273 18.28 -49.05 56.72
N GLY A 274 18.45 -47.84 57.26
CA GLY A 274 19.67 -47.03 57.08
C GLY A 274 19.89 -46.42 55.70
N THR A 275 18.94 -46.55 54.76
CA THR A 275 19.04 -45.89 53.44
C THR A 275 18.57 -44.42 53.50
N PRO A 276 19.14 -43.52 52.67
CA PRO A 276 18.69 -42.12 52.62
C PRO A 276 17.21 -42.00 52.24
N ASP A 277 16.50 -41.04 52.85
CA ASP A 277 15.10 -40.72 52.58
C ASP A 277 14.12 -41.90 52.71
N ASN A 278 14.51 -42.92 53.49
CA ASN A 278 13.72 -44.11 53.72
C ASN A 278 12.50 -43.86 54.62
N LEU A 279 12.48 -42.73 55.35
CA LEU A 279 11.35 -42.24 56.14
C LEU A 279 10.95 -40.83 55.69
N ARG A 280 9.65 -40.62 55.49
CA ARG A 280 9.07 -39.33 55.11
C ARG A 280 7.94 -38.96 56.06
N ILE A 281 7.83 -37.68 56.40
CA ILE A 281 6.79 -37.11 57.26
C ILE A 281 6.01 -36.06 56.47
N TYR A 282 4.69 -36.11 56.60
CA TYR A 282 3.75 -35.27 55.88
C TYR A 282 2.85 -34.50 56.84
N TRP A 283 2.61 -33.24 56.50
CA TRP A 283 1.68 -32.34 57.18
C TRP A 283 0.94 -31.54 56.12
N THR A 284 -0.35 -31.82 55.97
CA THR A 284 -1.17 -31.27 54.90
C THR A 284 -2.42 -30.63 55.49
N ALA A 285 -2.54 -29.30 55.39
CA ALA A 285 -3.82 -28.63 55.65
C ALA A 285 -4.91 -29.24 54.75
N LEU A 286 -6.09 -29.54 55.29
CA LEU A 286 -7.20 -30.08 54.51
C LEU A 286 -8.10 -28.96 53.99
N ASP A 287 -8.03 -28.75 52.68
CA ASP A 287 -8.96 -27.92 51.91
C ASP A 287 -9.21 -28.57 50.53
N ASP A 288 -10.32 -28.20 49.88
CA ASP A 288 -10.77 -28.81 48.60
C ASP A 288 -9.81 -28.58 47.42
N SER A 289 -8.78 -27.74 47.57
CA SER A 289 -7.75 -27.51 46.55
C SER A 289 -6.55 -28.45 46.65
N GLN A 290 -6.46 -29.26 47.72
CA GLN A 290 -5.31 -30.14 47.91
C GLN A 290 -5.40 -31.41 47.07
N VAL A 291 -4.25 -31.74 46.47
CA VAL A 291 -4.16 -32.78 45.45
C VAL A 291 -3.17 -33.90 45.76
N GLN A 292 -2.33 -33.72 46.79
CA GLN A 292 -1.39 -34.72 47.29
C GLN A 292 -0.96 -34.34 48.71
N ALA A 293 -0.42 -35.28 49.48
CA ALA A 293 0.09 -35.02 50.81
C ALA A 293 1.33 -34.12 50.74
N ASN A 294 1.38 -33.10 51.59
CA ASN A 294 2.50 -32.17 51.66
C ASN A 294 3.63 -32.75 52.52
N GLU A 295 4.71 -33.16 51.88
CA GLU A 295 5.92 -33.65 52.53
C GLU A 295 6.65 -32.51 53.24
N ILE A 296 6.89 -32.66 54.54
CA ILE A 296 7.63 -31.68 55.36
C ILE A 296 9.01 -32.17 55.79
N LEU A 297 9.30 -33.48 55.63
CA LEU A 297 10.61 -34.05 55.86
C LEU A 297 10.79 -35.36 55.09
N ALA A 298 11.93 -35.49 54.41
CA ALA A 298 12.51 -36.78 53.99
C ALA A 298 13.84 -36.97 54.72
N THR A 299 14.02 -38.12 55.35
CA THR A 299 15.21 -38.44 56.14
C THR A 299 15.38 -39.95 56.32
N SER A 300 16.43 -40.36 57.02
CA SER A 300 16.73 -41.77 57.29
C SER A 300 16.32 -42.18 58.72
N MET A 301 15.46 -43.18 58.85
CA MET A 301 15.32 -44.01 60.04
C MET A 301 16.38 -45.11 60.03
N ALA A 302 17.13 -45.21 61.13
CA ALA A 302 18.32 -46.03 61.23
C ALA A 302 18.02 -47.49 61.54
N LEU A 303 16.87 -47.78 62.17
CA LEU A 303 16.45 -49.13 62.55
C LEU A 303 14.98 -49.36 62.23
N ASP A 304 14.61 -50.60 61.88
CA ASP A 304 13.20 -51.01 61.73
C ASP A 304 12.43 -50.94 63.06
N LEU A 305 11.09 -50.92 62.99
CA LEU A 305 10.25 -51.05 64.18
C LEU A 305 10.31 -52.48 64.74
N LEU A 306 10.39 -52.61 66.07
CA LEU A 306 10.39 -53.89 66.74
C LEU A 306 8.98 -54.51 66.75
N ALA A 307 8.82 -55.67 66.11
CA ALA A 307 7.56 -56.41 66.15
C ALA A 307 7.30 -57.02 67.54
N GLY A 308 6.10 -56.82 68.08
CA GLY A 308 5.65 -57.46 69.32
C GLY A 308 4.40 -56.82 69.91
N ALA A 309 3.99 -57.31 71.09
CA ALA A 309 2.80 -56.81 71.77
C ALA A 309 3.09 -55.47 72.46
N VAL A 310 2.36 -54.42 72.07
CA VAL A 310 2.50 -53.04 72.57
C VAL A 310 1.23 -52.57 73.26
N ASP A 311 1.34 -51.57 74.14
CA ASP A 311 0.21 -50.82 74.66
C ASP A 311 -0.19 -49.78 73.62
N PHE A 312 -1.14 -50.17 72.77
CA PHE A 312 -1.63 -49.35 71.69
C PHE A 312 -2.71 -48.38 72.18
N CYS A 313 -2.54 -47.10 71.88
CA CYS A 313 -3.58 -46.12 72.09
C CYS A 313 -3.55 -44.99 71.05
N ILE A 314 -4.73 -44.38 70.87
CA ILE A 314 -4.94 -43.20 70.03
C ILE A 314 -5.24 -42.01 70.94
N GLY A 315 -4.65 -40.88 70.61
CA GLY A 315 -4.86 -39.60 71.28
C GLY A 315 -4.22 -39.47 72.66
N ASN A 316 -3.35 -40.39 73.08
CA ASN A 316 -2.57 -40.28 74.33
C ASN A 316 -1.31 -41.16 74.29
N THR A 317 -0.54 -41.19 75.39
CA THR A 317 0.55 -42.14 75.59
C THR A 317 0.01 -43.50 76.01
N GLY A 318 0.58 -44.59 75.52
CA GLY A 318 0.21 -45.97 75.89
C GLY A 318 0.60 -46.35 77.32
N ARG A 319 0.87 -45.39 78.19
CA ARG A 319 1.41 -45.58 79.55
C ARG A 319 0.37 -45.25 80.62
N ASN A 320 0.45 -45.88 81.78
CA ASN A 320 -0.42 -45.64 82.93
C ASN A 320 0.32 -44.97 84.12
N PRO A 321 -0.16 -43.84 84.67
CA PRO A 321 -1.29 -43.05 84.17
C PRO A 321 -0.91 -42.33 82.85
N PRO A 322 -1.84 -42.25 81.88
CA PRO A 322 -1.64 -41.48 80.65
C PRO A 322 -1.61 -39.98 80.96
N ASN A 323 -0.73 -39.23 80.28
CA ASN A 323 -0.46 -37.82 80.58
C ASN A 323 -0.05 -36.96 79.36
N SER A 324 -0.39 -37.37 78.14
CA SER A 324 0.09 -36.77 76.89
C SER A 324 -1.01 -36.69 75.83
N ASN A 325 -2.24 -36.36 76.25
CA ASN A 325 -3.40 -36.39 75.37
C ASN A 325 -3.35 -35.41 74.19
N TRP A 326 -3.99 -35.77 73.09
CA TRP A 326 -4.24 -34.86 71.98
C TRP A 326 -5.27 -33.79 72.36
N LEU A 327 -4.96 -32.53 72.03
CA LEU A 327 -5.80 -31.36 72.33
C LEU A 327 -6.64 -30.97 71.10
N GLY A 328 -7.51 -31.88 70.68
CA GLY A 328 -8.34 -31.70 69.51
C GLY A 328 -9.10 -32.97 69.18
N LEU A 329 -9.40 -33.16 67.89
CA LEU A 329 -10.07 -34.36 67.39
C LEU A 329 -9.11 -35.19 66.53
N ILE A 330 -9.29 -36.50 66.51
CA ILE A 330 -8.56 -37.44 65.67
C ILE A 330 -9.58 -38.30 64.94
N ASP A 331 -9.33 -38.55 63.65
CA ASP A 331 -10.17 -39.39 62.80
C ASP A 331 -9.35 -40.04 61.66
N GLU A 332 -9.95 -40.98 60.92
CA GLU A 332 -9.39 -41.69 59.76
C GLU A 332 -8.01 -42.29 60.04
N VAL A 333 -7.86 -42.94 61.19
CA VAL A 333 -6.57 -43.50 61.58
C VAL A 333 -6.30 -44.75 60.76
N ARG A 334 -5.31 -44.69 59.88
CA ARG A 334 -4.92 -45.80 59.00
C ARG A 334 -3.47 -46.21 59.22
N ILE A 335 -3.25 -47.52 59.25
CA ILE A 335 -1.94 -48.14 59.25
C ILE A 335 -1.84 -49.05 58.04
N SER A 336 -0.80 -48.89 57.23
CA SER A 336 -0.56 -49.64 55.99
C SER A 336 0.77 -50.39 56.04
N LYS A 337 0.88 -51.50 55.30
CA LYS A 337 2.10 -52.31 55.15
C LYS A 337 3.05 -51.83 54.03
N THR A 338 2.79 -50.67 53.45
CA THR A 338 3.61 -50.09 52.39
C THR A 338 3.95 -48.64 52.71
N ALA A 339 5.02 -48.12 52.11
CA ALA A 339 5.26 -46.67 52.07
C ALA A 339 4.39 -46.06 50.97
N ARG A 340 3.28 -45.43 51.35
CA ARG A 340 2.37 -44.78 50.40
C ARG A 340 3.02 -43.54 49.79
N ALA A 341 2.82 -43.33 48.50
CA ALA A 341 3.19 -42.10 47.83
C ALA A 341 2.27 -40.94 48.26
N ALA A 342 2.72 -39.70 48.11
CA ALA A 342 1.99 -38.50 48.53
C ALA A 342 0.58 -38.41 47.91
N ASP A 343 0.39 -38.89 46.68
CA ASP A 343 -0.87 -38.92 45.94
C ASP A 343 -1.66 -40.24 46.11
N GLY A 344 -1.19 -41.17 46.95
CA GLY A 344 -1.81 -42.47 47.24
C GLY A 344 -2.21 -42.64 48.71
N MET A 345 -2.21 -41.55 49.49
CA MET A 345 -2.70 -41.47 50.87
C MET A 345 -4.21 -41.22 50.87
N MET A 346 -4.66 -40.00 51.12
CA MET A 346 -6.08 -39.62 51.06
C MET A 346 -6.49 -38.97 49.73
N PHE A 347 -5.62 -39.04 48.73
CA PHE A 347 -5.80 -38.45 47.40
C PHE A 347 -5.94 -39.57 46.35
N ALA A 348 -6.77 -39.38 45.31
CA ALA A 348 -6.81 -40.30 44.16
C ALA A 348 -6.93 -39.57 42.81
N SER A 349 -6.39 -40.21 41.76
CA SER A 349 -6.38 -39.68 40.38
C SER A 349 -7.75 -39.81 39.68
N PRO A 350 -8.23 -38.78 38.96
CA PRO A 350 -9.59 -38.77 38.41
C PRO A 350 -9.76 -39.61 37.12
N ALA A 351 -10.86 -40.37 37.05
CA ALA A 351 -11.35 -40.99 35.82
C ALA A 351 -11.75 -39.93 34.76
N PRO A 352 -11.83 -40.28 33.46
CA PRO A 352 -12.22 -39.34 32.41
C PRO A 352 -13.68 -38.92 32.57
N ARG A 353 -13.97 -37.66 32.23
CA ARG A 353 -15.32 -37.13 32.05
C ARG A 353 -15.38 -36.31 30.76
N ILE A 354 -16.54 -36.30 30.11
CA ILE A 354 -16.79 -35.45 28.94
C ILE A 354 -17.15 -34.05 29.44
N VAL A 355 -16.42 -33.03 28.98
CA VAL A 355 -16.69 -31.61 29.26
C VAL A 355 -17.69 -31.06 28.24
N THR A 356 -17.45 -31.35 26.97
CA THR A 356 -18.34 -30.99 25.86
C THR A 356 -18.45 -32.20 24.93
N GLY A 357 -19.66 -32.73 24.77
CA GLY A 357 -19.93 -33.82 23.84
C GLY A 357 -19.99 -33.37 22.38
N PRO A 358 -19.96 -34.31 21.42
CA PRO A 358 -20.19 -34.02 20.02
C PRO A 358 -21.60 -33.45 19.81
N ALA A 359 -21.74 -32.56 18.84
CA ALA A 359 -23.01 -31.99 18.43
C ALA A 359 -23.53 -32.65 17.16
N ASP A 360 -24.86 -32.68 16.97
CA ASP A 360 -25.50 -33.16 15.75
C ASP A 360 -24.93 -32.46 14.50
N GLN A 361 -24.84 -33.19 13.41
CA GLN A 361 -24.34 -32.68 12.12
C GLN A 361 -25.35 -33.04 11.02
N THR A 362 -25.61 -32.09 10.12
CA THR A 362 -26.39 -32.34 8.90
C THR A 362 -25.57 -31.94 7.69
N VAL A 363 -25.30 -32.89 6.79
CA VAL A 363 -24.46 -32.66 5.61
C VAL A 363 -25.09 -33.24 4.35
N GLY A 364 -24.71 -32.70 3.19
CA GLY A 364 -25.06 -33.29 1.91
C GLY A 364 -24.20 -34.54 1.61
N VAL A 365 -24.71 -35.47 0.80
CA VAL A 365 -23.93 -36.61 0.31
C VAL A 365 -22.64 -36.12 -0.37
N GLY A 366 -21.50 -36.68 0.05
CA GLY A 366 -20.16 -36.34 -0.44
C GLY A 366 -19.49 -35.14 0.24
N GLN A 367 -20.18 -34.44 1.16
CA GLN A 367 -19.58 -33.37 1.97
C GLN A 367 -18.84 -33.92 3.19
N THR A 368 -17.98 -33.10 3.78
CA THR A 368 -17.30 -33.42 5.04
C THR A 368 -18.24 -33.24 6.23
N ALA A 369 -18.34 -34.25 7.11
CA ALA A 369 -18.91 -34.10 8.44
C ALA A 369 -17.81 -34.16 9.50
N GLU A 370 -17.90 -33.34 10.54
CA GLU A 370 -16.91 -33.31 11.62
C GLU A 370 -17.60 -33.32 12.99
N PHE A 371 -17.15 -34.22 13.87
CA PHE A 371 -17.57 -34.28 15.26
C PHE A 371 -16.37 -34.02 16.16
N THR A 372 -16.55 -33.19 17.19
CA THR A 372 -15.48 -32.81 18.13
C THR A 372 -15.92 -33.10 19.56
N VAL A 373 -15.01 -33.61 20.39
CA VAL A 373 -15.22 -33.82 21.82
C VAL A 373 -14.13 -33.15 22.66
N THR A 374 -14.54 -32.60 23.80
CA THR A 374 -13.61 -32.12 24.84
C THR A 374 -13.79 -32.97 26.09
N ALA A 375 -12.71 -33.58 26.58
CA ALA A 375 -12.72 -34.44 27.77
C ALA A 375 -11.65 -34.01 28.78
N ALA A 376 -11.88 -34.30 30.06
CA ALA A 376 -10.97 -34.03 31.17
C ALA A 376 -10.79 -35.29 32.04
N GLY A 377 -9.59 -35.50 32.60
CA GLY A 377 -9.26 -36.66 33.44
C GLY A 377 -7.75 -36.86 33.51
N ALA A 378 -7.30 -37.81 34.33
CA ALA A 378 -5.88 -38.15 34.39
C ALA A 378 -5.37 -38.63 33.01
N THR A 379 -4.17 -38.19 32.63
CA THR A 379 -3.57 -38.48 31.31
C THR A 379 -2.75 -39.78 31.36
N PRO A 380 -2.53 -40.47 30.21
CA PRO A 380 -3.09 -40.20 28.88
C PRO A 380 -4.58 -40.52 28.77
N LEU A 381 -5.32 -39.69 28.02
CA LEU A 381 -6.70 -39.96 27.60
C LEU A 381 -6.68 -40.67 26.25
N TYR A 382 -7.42 -41.77 26.13
CA TYR A 382 -7.60 -42.51 24.89
C TYR A 382 -9.03 -42.35 24.40
N TYR A 383 -9.20 -41.93 23.15
CA TYR A 383 -10.51 -41.76 22.51
C TYR A 383 -10.81 -42.95 21.62
N GLN A 384 -12.09 -43.29 21.51
CA GLN A 384 -12.59 -44.25 20.54
C GLN A 384 -13.98 -43.81 20.09
N TRP A 385 -14.09 -43.36 18.85
CA TRP A 385 -15.39 -43.04 18.26
C TRP A 385 -16.15 -44.31 17.90
N GLN A 386 -17.47 -44.22 18.02
CA GLN A 386 -18.43 -45.27 17.78
C GLN A 386 -19.55 -44.75 16.87
N TRP A 387 -20.01 -45.61 15.96
CA TRP A 387 -21.20 -45.39 15.13
C TRP A 387 -22.20 -46.50 15.43
N HIS A 388 -23.43 -46.15 15.81
CA HIS A 388 -24.40 -47.10 16.36
C HIS A 388 -23.81 -47.99 17.48
N GLY A 389 -22.99 -47.41 18.36
CA GLY A 389 -22.30 -48.13 19.45
C GLY A 389 -21.18 -49.09 19.01
N THR A 390 -20.83 -49.13 17.72
CA THR A 390 -19.72 -49.95 17.18
C THR A 390 -18.49 -49.09 16.92
N ASN A 391 -17.31 -49.52 17.41
CA ASN A 391 -16.06 -48.79 17.24
C ASN A 391 -15.73 -48.54 15.75
N LEU A 392 -15.48 -47.28 15.40
CA LEU A 392 -14.93 -46.88 14.11
C LEU A 392 -13.42 -47.14 14.11
N PRO A 393 -12.89 -48.02 13.23
CA PRO A 393 -11.47 -48.35 13.23
C PRO A 393 -10.58 -47.13 12.99
N GLY A 394 -9.60 -46.91 13.87
CA GLY A 394 -8.61 -45.83 13.76
C GLY A 394 -9.13 -44.44 14.16
N ALA A 395 -10.41 -44.30 14.51
CA ALA A 395 -10.97 -43.04 15.00
C ALA A 395 -10.67 -42.86 16.50
N THR A 396 -9.42 -42.51 16.81
CA THR A 396 -8.88 -42.42 18.18
C THR A 396 -8.46 -41.01 18.59
N ASP A 397 -8.81 -40.01 17.78
CA ASP A 397 -8.52 -38.60 18.01
C ASP A 397 -9.72 -37.90 18.65
N PRO A 398 -9.53 -36.74 19.31
CA PRO A 398 -10.63 -35.93 19.85
C PRO A 398 -11.55 -35.32 18.78
N VAL A 399 -11.19 -35.44 17.50
CA VAL A 399 -11.99 -35.01 16.34
C VAL A 399 -12.18 -36.21 15.41
N LEU A 400 -13.43 -36.49 15.02
CA LEU A 400 -13.77 -37.43 13.96
C LEU A 400 -14.17 -36.65 12.71
N THR A 401 -13.41 -36.83 11.63
CA THR A 401 -13.72 -36.24 10.32
C THR A 401 -14.15 -37.33 9.35
N LEU A 402 -15.30 -37.14 8.69
CA LEU A 402 -15.82 -37.97 7.60
C LEU A 402 -15.76 -37.15 6.29
N PRO A 403 -14.68 -37.25 5.48
CA PRO A 403 -14.44 -36.32 4.37
C PRO A 403 -15.45 -36.36 3.21
N ALA A 404 -16.23 -37.44 3.11
CA ALA A 404 -17.18 -37.65 2.02
C ALA A 404 -18.38 -38.49 2.50
N ALA A 405 -19.18 -37.91 3.39
CA ALA A 405 -20.30 -38.58 4.04
C ALA A 405 -21.29 -39.17 3.02
N GLN A 406 -21.63 -40.44 3.16
CA GLN A 406 -22.61 -41.16 2.36
C GLN A 406 -23.93 -41.27 3.12
N LEU A 407 -25.03 -41.55 2.42
CA LEU A 407 -26.33 -41.79 3.08
C LEU A 407 -26.24 -42.87 4.15
N THR A 408 -25.39 -43.88 3.91
CA THR A 408 -25.10 -44.99 4.83
C THR A 408 -24.35 -44.59 6.09
N ASP A 409 -23.76 -43.40 6.14
CA ASP A 409 -23.02 -42.92 7.31
C ASP A 409 -23.94 -42.21 8.31
N SER A 410 -25.19 -41.92 7.91
CA SER A 410 -26.19 -41.32 8.79
C SER A 410 -26.44 -42.19 10.02
N GLY A 411 -26.61 -41.57 11.18
CA GLY A 411 -26.87 -42.27 12.43
C GLY A 411 -26.21 -41.63 13.64
N PRO A 412 -26.34 -42.24 14.82
CA PRO A 412 -25.75 -41.76 16.07
C PRO A 412 -24.25 -42.05 16.13
N TYR A 413 -23.50 -41.03 16.54
CA TYR A 413 -22.07 -41.04 16.81
C TYR A 413 -21.84 -40.73 18.29
N SER A 414 -20.99 -41.52 18.92
CA SER A 414 -20.54 -41.28 20.28
C SER A 414 -19.05 -41.55 20.40
N VAL A 415 -18.45 -41.07 21.48
CA VAL A 415 -17.04 -41.28 21.75
C VAL A 415 -16.85 -41.72 23.19
N THR A 416 -16.13 -42.82 23.36
CA THR A 416 -15.67 -43.29 24.66
C THR A 416 -14.26 -42.76 24.89
N VAL A 417 -14.08 -42.09 26.03
CA VAL A 417 -12.79 -41.59 26.50
C VAL A 417 -12.38 -42.39 27.72
N SER A 418 -11.18 -42.98 27.70
CA SER A 418 -10.69 -43.88 28.75
C SER A 418 -9.30 -43.47 29.26
N ASN A 419 -9.00 -43.83 30.51
CA ASN A 419 -7.68 -43.80 31.11
C ASN A 419 -7.52 -44.99 32.09
N ALA A 420 -6.41 -45.06 32.82
CA ALA A 420 -6.14 -46.16 33.76
C ALA A 420 -7.14 -46.24 34.94
N PHE A 421 -7.90 -45.18 35.21
CA PHE A 421 -8.78 -45.03 36.37
C PHE A 421 -10.27 -45.14 35.99
N GLY A 422 -10.62 -45.19 34.71
CA GLY A 422 -12.00 -45.39 34.25
C GLY A 422 -12.26 -44.95 32.82
N GLN A 423 -13.54 -44.84 32.46
CA GLN A 423 -14.00 -44.38 31.16
C GLN A 423 -15.27 -43.54 31.26
N ALA A 424 -15.47 -42.62 30.32
CA ALA A 424 -16.72 -41.90 30.10
C ALA A 424 -17.10 -41.98 28.62
N THR A 425 -18.39 -42.10 28.34
CA THR A 425 -18.93 -42.07 26.97
C THR A 425 -19.79 -40.82 26.81
N SER A 426 -19.68 -40.14 25.67
CA SER A 426 -20.53 -38.99 25.35
C SER A 426 -22.01 -39.38 25.37
N THR A 427 -22.82 -38.60 26.08
CA THR A 427 -24.28 -38.75 26.08
C THR A 427 -24.95 -37.36 26.05
N PRO A 428 -26.03 -37.16 25.26
CA PRO A 428 -26.56 -38.09 24.25
C PRO A 428 -25.59 -38.32 23.07
N ASP A 429 -25.88 -39.32 22.24
CA ASP A 429 -25.18 -39.51 20.97
C ASP A 429 -25.47 -38.32 20.03
N ALA A 430 -24.49 -37.93 19.23
CA ALA A 430 -24.66 -36.91 18.19
C ALA A 430 -25.18 -37.54 16.90
N ILE A 431 -26.20 -36.98 16.28
CA ILE A 431 -26.81 -37.51 15.06
C ILE A 431 -26.15 -36.92 13.82
N LEU A 432 -25.60 -37.78 12.96
CA LEU A 432 -25.30 -37.42 11.58
C LEU A 432 -26.54 -37.63 10.72
N THR A 433 -27.02 -36.57 10.08
CA THR A 433 -28.01 -36.65 9.01
C THR A 433 -27.33 -36.37 7.68
N VAL A 434 -27.22 -37.39 6.82
CA VAL A 434 -26.74 -37.20 5.44
C VAL A 434 -27.94 -37.16 4.50
N ARG A 435 -28.06 -36.11 3.69
CA ARG A 435 -29.15 -35.97 2.71
C ARG A 435 -28.64 -35.73 1.30
N VAL A 436 -29.47 -36.01 0.29
CA VAL A 436 -29.19 -35.64 -1.09
C VAL A 436 -29.45 -34.15 -1.27
N PRO A 437 -28.52 -33.36 -1.86
CA PRO A 437 -28.79 -31.97 -2.20
C PRO A 437 -30.01 -31.83 -3.12
N ARG A 438 -30.85 -30.83 -2.85
CA ARG A 438 -32.08 -30.56 -3.59
C ARG A 438 -31.90 -29.42 -4.57
N GLN A 439 -32.86 -29.30 -5.49
CA GLN A 439 -33.10 -28.05 -6.20
C GLN A 439 -34.27 -27.35 -5.50
N LEU A 440 -34.05 -26.12 -5.07
CA LEU A 440 -35.01 -25.32 -4.30
C LEU A 440 -35.45 -24.12 -5.13
N VAL A 441 -36.74 -23.79 -5.11
CA VAL A 441 -37.28 -22.58 -5.72
C VAL A 441 -37.57 -21.56 -4.62
N TRP A 442 -37.22 -20.29 -4.87
CA TRP A 442 -37.54 -19.22 -3.94
C TRP A 442 -39.05 -18.97 -3.92
N ALA A 443 -39.70 -19.23 -2.79
CA ALA A 443 -41.15 -19.08 -2.67
C ALA A 443 -41.57 -17.63 -2.35
N GLY A 444 -40.69 -16.82 -1.76
CA GLY A 444 -40.92 -15.38 -1.53
C GLY A 444 -41.72 -15.02 -0.27
N TYR A 445 -41.67 -15.83 0.80
CA TYR A 445 -42.46 -15.60 2.02
C TYR A 445 -41.77 -14.79 3.14
N GLY A 446 -40.48 -14.50 2.98
CA GLY A 446 -39.67 -13.68 3.89
C GLY A 446 -38.40 -13.23 3.17
N PRO A 447 -37.62 -12.30 3.72
CA PRO A 447 -36.49 -11.74 2.98
C PRO A 447 -35.20 -12.55 3.13
N TYR A 448 -35.09 -13.47 4.10
CA TYR A 448 -33.83 -14.11 4.43
C TYR A 448 -33.57 -15.35 3.59
N TRP A 449 -32.38 -15.40 3.00
CA TRP A 449 -31.76 -16.63 2.56
C TRP A 449 -30.72 -17.04 3.59
N ASN A 450 -31.05 -18.04 4.40
CA ASN A 450 -30.20 -18.60 5.45
C ASN A 450 -30.52 -20.10 5.62
N THR A 451 -29.99 -20.72 6.68
CA THR A 451 -30.17 -22.15 6.96
C THR A 451 -31.36 -22.48 7.86
N ASP A 452 -32.05 -21.47 8.38
CA ASP A 452 -33.01 -21.62 9.47
C ASP A 452 -34.45 -21.37 9.00
N ASP A 453 -34.62 -20.45 8.05
CA ASP A 453 -35.92 -20.02 7.57
C ASP A 453 -36.47 -20.92 6.44
N PRO A 454 -37.68 -21.48 6.58
CA PRO A 454 -38.25 -22.40 5.62
C PRO A 454 -38.95 -21.70 4.44
N TYR A 455 -38.30 -20.73 3.79
CA TYR A 455 -38.90 -19.95 2.68
C TYR A 455 -38.63 -20.52 1.28
N TRP A 456 -38.10 -21.74 1.21
CA TRP A 456 -37.82 -22.42 -0.05
C TRP A 456 -38.88 -23.49 -0.32
N ASP A 457 -39.18 -23.66 -1.60
CA ASP A 457 -40.05 -24.70 -2.15
C ASP A 457 -39.19 -25.85 -2.70
N SER A 458 -39.39 -27.05 -2.17
CA SER A 458 -38.61 -28.26 -2.49
C SER A 458 -39.27 -29.21 -3.48
N ASP A 459 -40.57 -29.04 -3.77
CA ASP A 459 -41.36 -29.94 -4.62
C ASP A 459 -42.10 -29.25 -5.78
N ASN A 460 -41.90 -27.93 -5.91
CA ASN A 460 -42.40 -27.06 -6.96
C ASN A 460 -43.94 -26.96 -6.98
N ASP A 461 -44.57 -26.98 -5.81
CA ASP A 461 -46.00 -26.71 -5.62
C ASP A 461 -46.33 -25.22 -5.37
N ASN A 462 -45.30 -24.36 -5.36
CA ASN A 462 -45.31 -22.94 -5.04
C ASN A 462 -45.60 -22.61 -3.57
N SER A 463 -45.38 -23.54 -2.66
CA SER A 463 -45.50 -23.37 -1.21
C SER A 463 -44.14 -23.47 -0.51
N PRO A 464 -43.86 -22.63 0.49
CA PRO A 464 -42.63 -22.73 1.28
C PRO A 464 -42.72 -23.95 2.21
N ASP A 465 -41.80 -24.90 2.07
CA ASP A 465 -41.83 -26.17 2.81
C ASP A 465 -40.48 -26.54 3.47
N THR A 466 -39.37 -25.90 3.07
CA THR A 466 -38.04 -26.23 3.57
C THR A 466 -37.14 -25.01 3.74
N ALA A 467 -36.16 -25.11 4.65
CA ALA A 467 -35.03 -24.20 4.70
C ALA A 467 -33.95 -24.63 3.68
N PHE A 468 -33.14 -23.67 3.23
CA PHE A 468 -31.94 -23.96 2.45
C PHE A 468 -30.94 -24.67 3.36
N MET A 469 -30.18 -25.63 2.83
CA MET A 469 -28.97 -26.03 3.54
C MET A 469 -27.77 -26.21 2.59
N PRO A 470 -26.55 -26.14 3.14
CA PRO A 470 -25.31 -26.33 2.40
C PRO A 470 -25.35 -27.45 1.35
N GLY A 471 -24.98 -27.10 0.11
CA GLY A 471 -24.96 -28.00 -1.04
C GLY A 471 -26.21 -27.95 -1.94
N ASP A 472 -27.34 -27.41 -1.48
CA ASP A 472 -28.55 -27.30 -2.31
C ASP A 472 -28.33 -26.34 -3.50
N ALA A 473 -29.01 -26.59 -4.62
CA ALA A 473 -29.09 -25.67 -5.74
C ALA A 473 -30.35 -24.81 -5.59
N VAL A 474 -30.28 -23.53 -5.93
CA VAL A 474 -31.40 -22.60 -5.78
C VAL A 474 -31.80 -21.97 -7.11
N VAL A 475 -33.10 -21.72 -7.27
CA VAL A 475 -33.72 -21.07 -8.42
C VAL A 475 -34.55 -19.89 -7.97
N LEU A 476 -34.27 -18.70 -8.52
CA LEU A 476 -35.08 -17.49 -8.37
C LEU A 476 -35.85 -17.28 -9.67
N ASN A 477 -37.15 -17.60 -9.69
CA ASN A 477 -38.02 -17.45 -10.85
C ASN A 477 -39.17 -16.47 -10.56
N ASP A 478 -40.17 -16.39 -11.43
CA ASP A 478 -41.32 -15.49 -11.22
C ASP A 478 -42.19 -15.87 -10.01
N VAL A 479 -42.07 -17.09 -9.45
CA VAL A 479 -42.84 -17.53 -8.27
C VAL A 479 -42.51 -16.68 -7.05
N GLY A 480 -41.23 -16.41 -6.80
CA GLY A 480 -40.78 -15.61 -5.64
C GLY A 480 -40.73 -14.10 -5.89
N ALA A 481 -41.14 -13.62 -7.07
CA ALA A 481 -40.91 -12.24 -7.53
C ALA A 481 -41.62 -11.16 -6.71
N TRP A 482 -42.58 -11.54 -5.87
CA TRP A 482 -43.27 -10.66 -4.93
C TRP A 482 -42.40 -10.30 -3.71
N MET A 483 -41.33 -11.06 -3.45
CA MET A 483 -40.22 -10.70 -2.56
C MET A 483 -38.88 -10.75 -3.33
N PRO A 484 -38.59 -9.72 -4.14
CA PRO A 484 -37.43 -9.71 -5.04
C PRO A 484 -36.10 -9.42 -4.33
N GLN A 485 -36.12 -9.01 -3.06
CA GLN A 485 -34.92 -8.73 -2.27
C GLN A 485 -34.64 -9.88 -1.32
N LEU A 486 -33.50 -10.55 -1.52
CA LEU A 486 -33.00 -11.61 -0.65
C LEU A 486 -31.83 -11.08 0.18
N LEU A 487 -31.95 -11.20 1.49
CA LEU A 487 -30.95 -10.86 2.49
C LEU A 487 -30.16 -12.13 2.83
N VAL A 488 -28.86 -12.12 2.56
CA VAL A 488 -27.95 -13.20 2.92
C VAL A 488 -27.26 -12.80 4.23
N ASP A 489 -27.46 -13.55 5.30
CA ASP A 489 -27.01 -13.21 6.66
C ASP A 489 -25.73 -13.94 7.13
N SER A 490 -25.29 -14.91 6.35
CA SER A 490 -24.21 -15.81 6.68
C SER A 490 -23.49 -16.30 5.42
N ALA A 491 -22.39 -17.03 5.57
CA ALA A 491 -21.70 -17.64 4.43
C ALA A 491 -22.51 -18.85 3.94
N LEU A 492 -22.99 -18.80 2.70
CA LEU A 492 -23.78 -19.87 2.07
C LEU A 492 -23.01 -20.53 0.94
N ASN A 493 -23.14 -21.85 0.83
CA ASN A 493 -22.48 -22.69 -0.17
C ASN A 493 -23.50 -23.49 -1.01
N PRO A 494 -24.34 -22.82 -1.82
CA PRO A 494 -25.17 -23.51 -2.79
C PRO A 494 -24.30 -24.20 -3.85
N THR A 495 -24.79 -25.24 -4.51
CA THR A 495 -24.07 -25.83 -5.66
C THR A 495 -24.33 -25.08 -6.97
N ALA A 496 -25.50 -24.44 -7.07
CA ALA A 496 -25.86 -23.57 -8.17
C ALA A 496 -26.87 -22.50 -7.72
N VAL A 497 -26.81 -21.33 -8.35
CA VAL A 497 -27.81 -20.27 -8.23
C VAL A 497 -28.27 -19.94 -9.64
N THR A 498 -29.53 -20.19 -9.93
CA THR A 498 -30.15 -19.85 -11.23
C THR A 498 -31.17 -18.76 -11.01
N VAL A 499 -31.05 -17.64 -11.71
CA VAL A 499 -32.06 -16.58 -11.71
C VAL A 499 -32.70 -16.58 -13.07
N ASP A 500 -33.95 -17.00 -13.18
CA ASP A 500 -34.71 -17.13 -14.42
C ASP A 500 -36.10 -16.50 -14.24
N SER A 501 -36.12 -15.17 -14.30
CA SER A 501 -37.26 -14.36 -13.91
C SER A 501 -37.43 -13.18 -14.87
N SER A 502 -38.67 -12.78 -15.09
CA SER A 502 -39.03 -11.53 -15.76
C SER A 502 -38.92 -10.32 -14.84
N ALA A 503 -39.06 -10.53 -13.53
CA ALA A 503 -38.86 -9.52 -12.49
C ALA A 503 -37.40 -9.40 -12.05
N ASP A 504 -37.04 -8.22 -11.52
CA ASP A 504 -35.72 -7.93 -10.98
C ASP A 504 -35.53 -8.57 -9.60
N TYR A 505 -34.35 -9.14 -9.35
CA TYR A 505 -33.92 -9.66 -8.05
C TYR A 505 -32.69 -8.92 -7.53
N THR A 506 -32.59 -8.76 -6.21
CA THR A 506 -31.41 -8.20 -5.53
C THR A 506 -30.96 -9.13 -4.41
N LEU A 507 -29.68 -9.53 -4.44
CA LEU A 507 -29.04 -10.23 -3.34
C LEU A 507 -28.22 -9.22 -2.52
N THR A 508 -28.55 -9.06 -1.24
CA THR A 508 -27.92 -8.09 -0.36
C THR A 508 -27.28 -8.78 0.84
N SER A 509 -26.05 -8.41 1.15
CA SER A 509 -25.36 -8.90 2.36
C SER A 509 -25.89 -8.17 3.60
N VAL A 510 -26.30 -8.94 4.60
CA VAL A 510 -26.50 -8.53 5.99
C VAL A 510 -25.60 -9.40 6.89
N LEU A 511 -25.17 -8.91 8.04
CA LEU A 511 -24.35 -9.69 8.99
C LEU A 511 -23.10 -10.40 8.38
N ASN A 512 -22.51 -9.84 7.31
CA ASN A 512 -21.41 -10.41 6.52
C ASN A 512 -21.77 -11.63 5.64
N GLY A 513 -23.03 -11.77 5.24
CA GLY A 513 -23.44 -12.84 4.34
C GLY A 513 -22.77 -12.79 2.98
N THR A 514 -22.41 -13.96 2.45
CA THR A 514 -21.60 -14.12 1.24
C THR A 514 -21.84 -15.49 0.59
N LEU A 515 -21.72 -15.59 -0.73
CA LEU A 515 -21.72 -16.89 -1.43
C LEU A 515 -20.28 -17.40 -1.58
N VAL A 516 -20.03 -18.63 -1.14
CA VAL A 516 -18.70 -19.24 -1.03
C VAL A 516 -18.63 -20.64 -1.67
N ASN A 517 -17.44 -21.23 -1.67
CA ASN A 517 -17.16 -22.58 -2.18
C ASN A 517 -17.49 -22.73 -3.67
N LYS A 518 -17.50 -23.97 -4.16
CA LYS A 518 -17.69 -24.25 -5.58
C LYS A 518 -19.16 -24.14 -5.96
N MET A 519 -19.52 -23.18 -6.83
CA MET A 519 -20.88 -23.04 -7.36
C MET A 519 -20.92 -22.47 -8.79
N THR A 520 -22.06 -22.62 -9.45
CA THR A 520 -22.37 -21.95 -10.73
C THR A 520 -23.44 -20.89 -10.52
N LEU A 521 -23.19 -19.65 -10.95
CA LEU A 521 -24.21 -18.60 -11.00
C LEU A 521 -24.71 -18.47 -12.45
N THR A 522 -26.00 -18.71 -12.70
CA THR A 522 -26.62 -18.59 -14.02
C THR A 522 -27.70 -17.52 -14.00
N LYS A 523 -27.58 -16.50 -14.85
CA LYS A 523 -28.58 -15.46 -15.04
C LYS A 523 -29.29 -15.63 -16.39
N LYS A 524 -30.60 -15.86 -16.33
CA LYS A 524 -31.56 -16.03 -17.43
C LYS A 524 -32.78 -15.12 -17.20
N GLY A 525 -33.70 -15.11 -18.15
CA GLY A 525 -34.91 -14.28 -18.09
C GLY A 525 -34.62 -12.78 -18.24
N ALA A 526 -35.65 -12.02 -18.61
CA ALA A 526 -35.51 -10.61 -18.98
C ALA A 526 -35.18 -9.67 -17.80
N GLY A 527 -35.46 -10.08 -16.55
CA GLY A 527 -35.25 -9.26 -15.37
C GLY A 527 -33.77 -8.99 -15.06
N GLN A 528 -33.51 -8.08 -14.12
CA GLN A 528 -32.19 -7.75 -13.61
C GLN A 528 -31.83 -8.62 -12.39
N LEU A 529 -30.56 -9.02 -12.25
CA LEU A 529 -30.00 -9.51 -10.99
C LEU A 529 -28.99 -8.51 -10.47
N VAL A 530 -29.19 -7.98 -9.27
CA VAL A 530 -28.23 -7.10 -8.59
C VAL A 530 -27.49 -7.90 -7.51
N MET A 531 -26.17 -7.94 -7.63
CA MET A 531 -25.28 -8.52 -6.63
C MET A 531 -24.76 -7.40 -5.71
N ASP A 532 -25.53 -7.06 -4.67
CA ASP A 532 -25.15 -6.08 -3.63
C ASP A 532 -24.50 -6.77 -2.41
N MET A 533 -23.56 -7.66 -2.71
CA MET A 533 -22.79 -8.43 -1.73
C MET A 533 -21.45 -8.84 -2.34
N ASP A 534 -20.39 -8.85 -1.53
CA ASP A 534 -19.10 -9.38 -1.96
C ASP A 534 -19.09 -10.91 -1.80
N ASN A 535 -18.75 -11.60 -2.87
CA ASN A 535 -18.80 -13.05 -3.00
C ASN A 535 -17.40 -13.64 -3.15
N ASN A 536 -17.22 -14.86 -2.62
CA ASN A 536 -15.95 -15.59 -2.68
C ASN A 536 -16.13 -17.02 -3.23
N TYR A 537 -17.19 -17.28 -4.00
CA TYR A 537 -17.35 -18.57 -4.65
C TYR A 537 -16.32 -18.77 -5.76
N VAL A 538 -16.06 -20.04 -6.06
CA VAL A 538 -15.22 -20.50 -7.16
C VAL A 538 -16.07 -21.26 -8.16
N GLY A 539 -16.02 -20.91 -9.44
CA GLY A 539 -16.86 -21.54 -10.45
C GLY A 539 -17.49 -20.51 -11.40
N PRO A 540 -18.11 -20.97 -12.49
CA PRO A 540 -18.50 -20.10 -13.58
C PRO A 540 -19.68 -19.19 -13.20
N THR A 541 -19.64 -17.96 -13.71
CA THR A 541 -20.82 -17.12 -13.86
C THR A 541 -21.24 -17.15 -15.33
N VAL A 542 -22.49 -17.46 -15.62
CA VAL A 542 -23.06 -17.51 -16.98
C VAL A 542 -24.24 -16.54 -17.04
N ILE A 543 -24.21 -15.59 -17.96
CA ILE A 543 -25.26 -14.59 -18.19
C ILE A 543 -25.81 -14.88 -19.58
N GLU A 544 -26.94 -15.58 -19.64
CA GLU A 544 -27.59 -15.99 -20.89
C GLU A 544 -28.59 -14.94 -21.38
N ASP A 545 -29.30 -14.27 -20.47
CA ASP A 545 -30.31 -13.25 -20.80
C ASP A 545 -30.51 -12.22 -19.66
N GLY A 546 -31.10 -11.07 -20.00
CA GLY A 546 -31.35 -9.95 -19.10
C GLY A 546 -30.08 -9.22 -18.67
N ARG A 547 -30.08 -8.70 -17.44
CA ARG A 547 -28.98 -7.85 -16.93
C ARG A 547 -28.45 -8.36 -15.59
N LEU A 548 -27.13 -8.56 -15.48
CA LEU A 548 -26.45 -8.79 -14.21
C LEU A 548 -25.71 -7.51 -13.79
N VAL A 549 -25.97 -7.02 -12.58
CA VAL A 549 -25.36 -5.81 -12.03
C VAL A 549 -24.48 -6.16 -10.84
N ILE A 550 -23.23 -5.73 -10.87
CA ILE A 550 -22.30 -5.82 -9.75
C ILE A 550 -22.40 -4.52 -8.91
N GLY A 551 -22.95 -4.63 -7.71
CA GLY A 551 -23.13 -3.54 -6.74
C GLY A 551 -24.39 -2.69 -6.96
N ALA A 552 -24.76 -1.93 -5.93
CA ALA A 552 -25.90 -1.01 -5.91
C ALA A 552 -25.50 0.42 -5.48
N GLY A 553 -24.45 0.97 -6.10
CA GLY A 553 -23.91 2.31 -5.83
C GLY A 553 -22.97 2.41 -4.61
N GLN A 554 -22.91 1.36 -3.79
CA GLN A 554 -22.06 1.29 -2.62
C GLN A 554 -20.66 0.72 -2.94
N SER A 555 -19.80 0.59 -1.93
CA SER A 555 -18.46 0.05 -2.11
C SER A 555 -18.39 -1.48 -2.19
N ARG A 556 -19.51 -2.19 -1.99
CA ARG A 556 -19.64 -3.66 -2.05
C ARG A 556 -20.25 -4.15 -3.36
N GLY A 557 -20.19 -5.46 -3.59
CA GLY A 557 -20.79 -6.14 -4.73
C GLY A 557 -19.72 -6.78 -5.61
N SER A 558 -19.60 -8.09 -5.63
CA SER A 558 -18.67 -8.80 -6.51
C SER A 558 -19.31 -10.07 -7.06
N LEU A 559 -18.72 -10.61 -8.13
CA LEU A 559 -18.90 -12.00 -8.50
C LEU A 559 -17.83 -12.85 -7.80
N GLY A 560 -17.86 -14.16 -8.03
CA GLY A 560 -16.81 -15.06 -7.59
C GLY A 560 -15.54 -14.96 -8.43
N HIS A 561 -14.56 -15.82 -8.13
CA HIS A 561 -13.23 -15.82 -8.77
C HIS A 561 -13.13 -16.67 -10.05
N GLY A 562 -14.25 -17.27 -10.50
CA GLY A 562 -14.27 -18.13 -11.68
C GLY A 562 -14.47 -17.38 -13.01
N PRO A 563 -14.55 -18.13 -14.13
CA PRO A 563 -14.76 -17.53 -15.45
C PRO A 563 -16.17 -16.95 -15.59
N ILE A 564 -16.30 -15.86 -16.34
CA ILE A 564 -17.57 -15.20 -16.65
C ILE A 564 -17.85 -15.40 -18.15
N THR A 565 -18.98 -16.01 -18.48
CA THR A 565 -19.54 -16.03 -19.84
C THR A 565 -20.73 -15.08 -19.87
N ASN A 566 -20.63 -14.01 -20.65
CA ASN A 566 -21.63 -12.96 -20.75
C ASN A 566 -22.16 -12.89 -22.19
N ASP A 567 -23.36 -13.42 -22.40
CA ASP A 567 -24.08 -13.37 -23.68
C ASP A 567 -25.25 -12.36 -23.66
N ALA A 568 -25.44 -11.64 -22.56
CA ALA A 568 -26.45 -10.58 -22.38
C ALA A 568 -25.80 -9.27 -21.88
N THR A 569 -26.22 -8.69 -20.74
CA THR A 569 -25.61 -7.46 -20.20
C THR A 569 -24.95 -7.70 -18.84
N LEU A 570 -23.65 -7.37 -18.73
CA LEU A 570 -22.94 -7.26 -17.46
C LEU A 570 -22.67 -5.78 -17.15
N ALA A 571 -23.27 -5.27 -16.08
CA ALA A 571 -23.07 -3.91 -15.62
C ALA A 571 -22.32 -3.87 -14.29
N ILE A 572 -21.38 -2.94 -14.14
CA ILE A 572 -20.71 -2.65 -12.87
C ILE A 572 -21.20 -1.30 -12.37
N ALA A 573 -21.84 -1.27 -11.21
CA ALA A 573 -22.47 -0.08 -10.63
C ALA A 573 -22.09 0.09 -9.14
N ARG A 574 -20.79 0.03 -8.82
CA ARG A 574 -20.26 0.24 -7.46
C ARG A 574 -19.40 1.49 -7.35
N SER A 575 -19.31 2.05 -6.15
CA SER A 575 -18.44 3.18 -5.83
C SER A 575 -17.04 2.76 -5.36
N GLY A 576 -16.79 1.48 -5.06
CA GLY A 576 -15.45 0.97 -4.79
C GLY A 576 -14.69 0.58 -6.07
N SER A 577 -13.36 0.48 -6.01
CA SER A 577 -12.59 -0.11 -7.12
C SER A 577 -12.87 -1.60 -7.25
N LEU A 578 -12.88 -2.13 -8.48
CA LEU A 578 -13.13 -3.55 -8.76
C LEU A 578 -12.05 -4.07 -9.71
N ASN A 579 -11.53 -5.27 -9.45
CA ASN A 579 -10.64 -5.98 -10.35
C ASN A 579 -11.34 -7.22 -10.92
N LEU A 580 -11.44 -7.30 -12.24
CA LEU A 580 -11.89 -8.49 -12.97
C LEU A 580 -10.65 -9.19 -13.54
N GLY A 581 -10.15 -10.16 -12.77
CA GLY A 581 -8.95 -10.94 -13.10
C GLY A 581 -9.23 -12.30 -13.75
N GLY A 582 -10.47 -12.79 -13.70
CA GLY A 582 -10.87 -14.05 -14.33
C GLY A 582 -11.02 -13.94 -15.86
N LEU A 583 -11.21 -15.08 -16.52
CA LEU A 583 -11.63 -15.11 -17.93
C LEU A 583 -12.99 -14.42 -18.07
N LEU A 584 -13.09 -13.48 -18.99
CA LEU A 584 -14.34 -12.82 -19.36
C LEU A 584 -14.62 -13.10 -20.84
N ALA A 585 -15.70 -13.80 -21.20
CA ALA A 585 -16.02 -14.22 -22.56
C ALA A 585 -17.50 -13.99 -22.90
N GLY A 586 -17.90 -14.22 -24.16
CA GLY A 586 -19.29 -14.14 -24.62
C GLY A 586 -19.58 -12.96 -25.54
N THR A 587 -20.80 -12.92 -26.09
CA THR A 587 -21.21 -11.91 -27.09
C THR A 587 -21.93 -10.70 -26.51
N GLY A 588 -22.18 -10.70 -25.21
CA GLY A 588 -22.92 -9.68 -24.47
C GLY A 588 -22.18 -8.35 -24.30
N SER A 589 -22.89 -7.36 -23.76
CA SER A 589 -22.37 -6.02 -23.48
C SER A 589 -21.72 -5.92 -22.09
N LEU A 590 -20.71 -5.06 -21.98
CA LEU A 590 -20.11 -4.66 -20.71
C LEU A 590 -20.38 -3.17 -20.45
N GLU A 591 -21.04 -2.86 -19.34
CA GLU A 591 -21.35 -1.49 -18.93
C GLU A 591 -20.56 -1.11 -17.67
N ASN A 592 -19.69 -0.12 -17.76
CA ASN A 592 -19.04 0.49 -16.60
C ASN A 592 -19.83 1.72 -16.15
N ASN A 593 -20.63 1.56 -15.10
CA ASN A 593 -21.36 2.60 -14.40
C ASN A 593 -20.72 2.92 -13.03
N ALA A 594 -19.52 2.40 -12.76
CA ALA A 594 -18.82 2.61 -11.50
C ALA A 594 -18.26 4.04 -11.43
N THR A 595 -18.24 4.64 -10.24
CA THR A 595 -17.67 5.98 -10.05
C THR A 595 -16.16 5.97 -9.84
N ASN A 596 -15.59 4.81 -9.46
CA ASN A 596 -14.16 4.59 -9.26
C ASN A 596 -13.56 3.73 -10.41
N THR A 597 -12.40 3.09 -10.18
CA THR A 597 -11.72 2.33 -11.22
C THR A 597 -12.19 0.87 -11.27
N VAL A 598 -12.67 0.44 -12.44
CA VAL A 598 -12.81 -0.97 -12.81
C VAL A 598 -11.57 -1.38 -13.60
N THR A 599 -10.87 -2.41 -13.15
CA THR A 599 -9.67 -2.92 -13.81
C THR A 599 -9.96 -4.25 -14.47
N LEU A 600 -9.74 -4.35 -15.77
CA LEU A 600 -9.66 -5.62 -16.50
C LEU A 600 -8.19 -6.05 -16.48
N SER A 601 -7.90 -7.14 -15.74
CA SER A 601 -6.54 -7.67 -15.61
C SER A 601 -6.37 -9.09 -16.16
N GLY A 602 -7.46 -9.85 -16.28
CA GLY A 602 -7.49 -11.19 -16.85
C GLY A 602 -7.52 -11.23 -18.38
N THR A 603 -7.54 -12.45 -18.93
CA THR A 603 -7.82 -12.64 -20.36
C THR A 603 -9.28 -12.32 -20.64
N ASN A 604 -9.53 -11.46 -21.63
CA ASN A 604 -10.86 -11.09 -22.08
C ASN A 604 -11.03 -11.61 -23.52
N LEU A 605 -12.14 -12.29 -23.79
CA LEU A 605 -12.57 -12.82 -25.07
C LEU A 605 -13.98 -12.32 -25.45
N MET A 606 -14.55 -11.38 -24.68
CA MET A 606 -15.84 -10.78 -25.04
C MET A 606 -15.76 -10.06 -26.38
N SER A 607 -16.77 -10.23 -27.21
CA SER A 607 -16.89 -9.58 -28.53
C SER A 607 -17.97 -8.49 -28.59
N GLY A 608 -18.87 -8.43 -27.60
CA GLY A 608 -19.92 -7.42 -27.57
C GLY A 608 -19.43 -6.02 -27.19
N PRO A 609 -20.33 -5.03 -27.21
CA PRO A 609 -19.98 -3.63 -27.00
C PRO A 609 -19.57 -3.33 -25.55
N VAL A 610 -18.66 -2.37 -25.39
CA VAL A 610 -18.20 -1.87 -24.08
C VAL A 610 -18.65 -0.42 -23.94
N SER A 611 -19.48 -0.12 -22.94
CA SER A 611 -19.96 1.24 -22.65
C SER A 611 -19.43 1.72 -21.31
N LEU A 612 -18.76 2.86 -21.29
CA LEU A 612 -18.28 3.52 -20.09
C LEU A 612 -19.21 4.71 -19.86
N ASN A 613 -20.03 4.63 -18.82
CA ASN A 613 -20.98 5.68 -18.48
C ASN A 613 -20.52 6.49 -17.27
N ALA A 614 -19.57 5.98 -16.47
CA ALA A 614 -18.93 6.72 -15.38
C ALA A 614 -17.53 6.18 -15.06
N GLY A 615 -16.80 6.99 -14.27
CA GLY A 615 -15.53 6.59 -13.66
C GLY A 615 -14.44 6.19 -14.65
N ASN A 616 -13.63 5.20 -14.28
CA ASN A 616 -12.46 4.78 -15.05
C ASN A 616 -12.53 3.28 -15.36
N LEU A 617 -12.48 2.91 -16.64
CA LEU A 617 -12.17 1.54 -17.05
C LEU A 617 -10.68 1.45 -17.38
N ARG A 618 -9.95 0.64 -16.63
CA ARG A 618 -8.53 0.38 -16.84
C ARG A 618 -8.32 -0.98 -17.50
N ILE A 619 -7.71 -0.97 -18.68
CA ILE A 619 -7.27 -2.17 -19.40
C ILE A 619 -5.75 -2.27 -19.28
N VAL A 620 -5.24 -3.32 -18.63
CA VAL A 620 -3.82 -3.37 -18.23
C VAL A 620 -2.91 -4.07 -19.24
N SER A 621 -3.47 -4.77 -20.22
CA SER A 621 -2.72 -5.53 -21.22
C SER A 621 -3.54 -5.76 -22.49
N PRO A 622 -2.91 -6.12 -23.63
CA PRO A 622 -3.63 -6.53 -24.83
C PRO A 622 -4.60 -7.69 -24.61
N ALA A 623 -4.26 -8.65 -23.75
CA ALA A 623 -5.13 -9.78 -23.41
C ALA A 623 -6.39 -9.34 -22.65
N ALA A 624 -6.32 -8.27 -21.85
CA ALA A 624 -7.46 -7.73 -21.11
C ALA A 624 -8.40 -6.87 -21.98
N LYS A 625 -7.94 -6.39 -23.14
CA LYS A 625 -8.75 -5.57 -24.06
C LYS A 625 -10.00 -6.32 -24.53
N GLY A 626 -9.86 -7.59 -24.86
CA GLY A 626 -10.92 -8.39 -25.45
C GLY A 626 -11.08 -8.17 -26.95
N LEU A 627 -12.14 -8.78 -27.48
CA LEU A 627 -12.51 -8.79 -28.91
C LEU A 627 -13.64 -7.79 -29.22
N ALA A 628 -14.02 -6.95 -28.27
CA ALA A 628 -15.04 -5.93 -28.45
C ALA A 628 -14.69 -5.02 -29.65
N THR A 629 -15.68 -4.82 -30.52
CA THR A 629 -15.55 -3.98 -31.72
C THR A 629 -16.09 -2.56 -31.52
N ASN A 630 -16.75 -2.30 -30.39
CA ASN A 630 -17.35 -1.00 -30.10
C ASN A 630 -17.05 -0.59 -28.66
N TYR A 631 -16.46 0.60 -28.51
CA TYR A 631 -16.23 1.25 -27.22
C TYR A 631 -16.93 2.60 -27.22
N THR A 632 -17.83 2.83 -26.27
CA THR A 632 -18.54 4.10 -26.13
C THR A 632 -18.19 4.71 -24.79
N LEU A 633 -17.63 5.91 -24.80
CA LEU A 633 -17.43 6.74 -23.62
C LEU A 633 -18.55 7.76 -23.57
N ASN A 634 -19.39 7.66 -22.55
CA ASN A 634 -20.48 8.59 -22.30
C ASN A 634 -20.12 9.46 -21.10
N ALA A 635 -20.03 10.76 -21.32
CA ALA A 635 -19.91 11.77 -20.27
C ALA A 635 -21.18 12.63 -20.28
N SER A 636 -22.22 12.13 -19.60
CA SER A 636 -23.50 12.83 -19.40
C SER A 636 -23.52 13.61 -18.08
N ALA A 637 -24.50 14.50 -17.90
CA ALA A 637 -24.74 15.19 -16.62
C ALA A 637 -24.95 14.23 -15.42
N GLU A 638 -25.42 13.01 -15.69
CA GLU A 638 -25.72 11.97 -14.71
C GLU A 638 -24.47 11.17 -14.31
N SER A 639 -23.43 11.20 -15.15
CA SER A 639 -22.11 10.65 -14.85
C SER A 639 -21.39 11.61 -13.91
N ALA A 640 -21.25 11.26 -12.64
CA ALA A 640 -20.54 12.07 -11.65
C ALA A 640 -19.02 12.12 -11.97
N GLY A 641 -18.60 12.90 -12.98
CA GLY A 641 -17.20 13.19 -13.28
C GLY A 641 -16.72 12.87 -14.71
N THR A 642 -15.41 12.68 -14.84
CA THR A 642 -14.73 12.36 -16.11
C THR A 642 -14.78 10.85 -16.39
N THR A 643 -15.40 10.46 -17.50
CA THR A 643 -15.40 9.08 -18.00
C THR A 643 -14.07 8.81 -18.69
N THR A 644 -13.28 7.87 -18.14
CA THR A 644 -11.91 7.60 -18.59
C THR A 644 -11.75 6.16 -19.06
N LEU A 645 -11.17 5.97 -20.24
CA LEU A 645 -10.60 4.71 -20.67
C LEU A 645 -9.07 4.78 -20.50
N SER A 646 -8.53 4.03 -19.54
CA SER A 646 -7.10 3.97 -19.27
C SER A 646 -6.46 2.71 -19.83
N LEU A 647 -5.38 2.86 -20.59
CA LEU A 647 -4.67 1.77 -21.27
C LEU A 647 -3.25 1.59 -20.73
N GLY A 648 -2.86 0.35 -20.44
CA GLY A 648 -1.49 -0.05 -20.11
C GLY A 648 -1.04 -1.25 -20.92
N GLY A 649 0.27 -1.40 -21.13
CA GLY A 649 0.87 -2.58 -21.73
C GLY A 649 0.94 -2.57 -23.27
N GLY A 650 0.83 -1.41 -23.92
CA GLY A 650 1.01 -1.28 -25.38
C GLY A 650 -0.17 -1.79 -26.20
N ILE A 651 -1.37 -1.29 -25.91
CA ILE A 651 -2.62 -1.73 -26.51
C ILE A 651 -2.86 -1.03 -27.84
N THR A 652 -3.28 -1.78 -28.85
CA THR A 652 -3.74 -1.25 -30.14
C THR A 652 -5.24 -1.43 -30.32
N PHE A 653 -5.93 -0.33 -30.59
CA PHE A 653 -7.29 -0.31 -31.10
C PHE A 653 -7.20 -0.29 -32.63
N GLY A 654 -7.46 -1.43 -33.27
CA GLY A 654 -7.34 -1.60 -34.71
C GLY A 654 -8.55 -1.10 -35.52
N PRO A 655 -8.50 -1.25 -36.86
CA PRO A 655 -9.48 -0.66 -37.77
C PRO A 655 -10.90 -1.24 -37.64
N ASP A 656 -11.03 -2.46 -37.13
CA ASP A 656 -12.33 -3.11 -36.88
C ASP A 656 -13.05 -2.57 -35.65
N ILE A 657 -12.43 -1.64 -34.91
CA ILE A 657 -12.99 -1.04 -33.71
C ILE A 657 -13.58 0.34 -34.04
N THR A 658 -14.75 0.62 -33.49
CA THR A 658 -15.30 1.97 -33.39
C THR A 658 -15.19 2.47 -31.95
N LEU A 659 -14.63 3.66 -31.79
CA LEU A 659 -14.49 4.37 -30.52
C LEU A 659 -15.34 5.64 -30.56
N ALA A 660 -16.49 5.61 -29.88
CA ALA A 660 -17.38 6.75 -29.74
C ALA A 660 -17.11 7.51 -28.44
N MET A 661 -16.98 8.83 -28.52
CA MET A 661 -16.74 9.72 -27.39
C MET A 661 -17.85 10.77 -27.35
N MET A 662 -18.84 10.52 -26.51
CA MET A 662 -20.07 11.28 -26.38
C MET A 662 -19.96 12.22 -25.17
N GLY A 663 -19.48 13.45 -25.37
CA GLY A 663 -19.30 14.42 -24.30
C GLY A 663 -20.44 15.44 -24.26
N THR A 664 -21.14 15.59 -23.13
CA THR A 664 -22.15 16.65 -22.98
C THR A 664 -21.79 17.65 -21.87
N SER A 665 -22.08 18.93 -22.09
CA SER A 665 -21.62 20.05 -21.28
C SER A 665 -22.69 20.56 -20.30
N SER A 666 -22.98 19.80 -19.25
CA SER A 666 -23.62 20.40 -18.05
C SER A 666 -22.58 20.94 -17.04
N SER A 667 -21.32 20.49 -17.16
CA SER A 667 -20.20 20.86 -16.30
C SER A 667 -18.87 20.73 -17.05
N LEU A 668 -17.96 21.68 -16.84
CA LEU A 668 -16.59 21.61 -17.39
C LEU A 668 -15.80 20.39 -16.88
N ASN A 669 -16.29 19.67 -15.86
CA ASN A 669 -15.68 18.44 -15.33
C ASN A 669 -16.15 17.17 -16.04
N ASN A 670 -17.24 17.24 -16.81
CA ASN A 670 -17.78 16.10 -17.53
C ASN A 670 -17.08 16.03 -18.88
N ARG A 671 -16.19 15.04 -19.02
CA ARG A 671 -15.31 14.87 -20.18
C ARG A 671 -15.16 13.39 -20.48
N CYS A 672 -14.98 13.07 -21.76
CA CYS A 672 -14.46 11.76 -22.15
C CYS A 672 -12.94 11.83 -22.24
N SER A 673 -12.24 10.86 -21.66
CA SER A 673 -10.78 10.85 -21.59
C SER A 673 -10.22 9.51 -22.07
N LEU A 674 -9.26 9.57 -23.00
CA LEU A 674 -8.41 8.45 -23.37
C LEU A 674 -7.06 8.65 -22.71
N ARG A 675 -6.66 7.71 -21.86
CA ARG A 675 -5.45 7.84 -21.03
C ARG A 675 -4.48 6.70 -21.31
N SER A 676 -3.28 7.02 -21.78
CA SER A 676 -2.16 6.09 -21.91
C SER A 676 -1.31 6.13 -20.64
N LEU A 677 -1.25 5.01 -19.93
CA LEU A 677 -0.52 4.85 -18.67
C LEU A 677 0.93 4.41 -18.90
N ASN A 678 1.12 3.39 -19.73
CA ASN A 678 2.41 2.82 -20.10
C ASN A 678 2.30 1.97 -21.38
N GLY A 679 3.45 1.68 -22.00
CA GLY A 679 3.53 1.14 -23.35
C GLY A 679 3.08 2.15 -24.42
N THR A 680 3.45 1.90 -25.67
CA THR A 680 2.91 2.66 -26.81
C THR A 680 1.48 2.19 -27.09
N ASN A 681 0.49 3.04 -26.77
CA ASN A 681 -0.92 2.73 -27.01
C ASN A 681 -1.37 3.44 -28.29
N THR A 682 -1.95 2.67 -29.22
CA THR A 682 -2.25 3.12 -30.59
C THR A 682 -3.75 3.04 -30.87
N PHE A 683 -4.30 4.12 -31.43
CA PHE A 683 -5.69 4.22 -31.88
C PHE A 683 -5.73 4.33 -33.40
N ASP A 684 -5.80 3.18 -34.05
CA ASP A 684 -5.91 3.00 -35.50
C ASP A 684 -7.34 2.59 -35.89
N CYS A 685 -8.32 3.27 -35.29
CA CYS A 685 -9.72 2.86 -35.27
C CYS A 685 -10.65 4.01 -35.67
N SER A 686 -11.89 3.73 -36.08
CA SER A 686 -12.86 4.79 -36.36
C SER A 686 -13.21 5.53 -35.07
N MET A 687 -12.97 6.84 -35.02
CA MET A 687 -13.29 7.68 -33.85
C MET A 687 -14.48 8.57 -34.16
N ILE A 688 -15.54 8.46 -33.37
CA ILE A 688 -16.75 9.28 -33.47
C ILE A 688 -16.75 10.25 -32.29
N LEU A 689 -16.76 11.56 -32.57
CA LEU A 689 -16.82 12.60 -31.54
C LEU A 689 -18.16 13.31 -31.66
N ASP A 690 -18.90 13.42 -30.56
CA ASP A 690 -20.21 14.08 -30.55
C ASP A 690 -20.45 14.85 -29.25
N GLY A 691 -21.40 15.78 -29.33
CA GLY A 691 -21.82 16.69 -28.26
C GLY A 691 -20.95 17.94 -28.15
N ASP A 692 -20.99 18.55 -26.97
CA ASP A 692 -20.42 19.85 -26.64
C ASP A 692 -19.41 19.80 -25.47
N GLY A 693 -19.25 18.64 -24.84
CA GLY A 693 -18.27 18.40 -23.78
C GLY A 693 -16.83 18.25 -24.30
N ASN A 694 -15.83 18.54 -23.46
CA ASN A 694 -14.42 18.41 -23.84
C ASN A 694 -13.99 16.94 -23.94
N ILE A 695 -13.12 16.65 -24.91
CA ILE A 695 -12.48 15.34 -25.09
C ILE A 695 -11.00 15.46 -24.73
N GLN A 696 -10.47 14.50 -23.97
CA GLN A 696 -9.08 14.50 -23.53
C GLN A 696 -8.30 13.33 -24.12
N PHE A 697 -7.12 13.63 -24.64
CA PHE A 697 -6.08 12.64 -24.93
C PHE A 697 -4.94 12.87 -23.95
N TRP A 698 -4.62 11.87 -23.13
CA TRP A 698 -3.72 12.01 -21.98
C TRP A 698 -2.60 10.96 -22.02
N SER A 699 -1.34 11.41 -22.03
CA SER A 699 -0.14 10.55 -21.90
C SER A 699 0.58 10.75 -20.56
N ASP A 700 0.59 9.77 -19.64
CA ASP A 700 1.07 9.95 -18.25
C ASP A 700 2.60 10.04 -18.06
N GLY A 701 3.41 9.63 -19.04
CA GLY A 701 4.85 9.92 -19.08
C GLY A 701 5.73 9.30 -17.98
N LEU A 702 5.33 8.18 -17.36
CA LEU A 702 6.16 7.50 -16.36
C LEU A 702 7.10 6.47 -17.02
N GLY A 703 8.31 6.88 -17.42
CA GLY A 703 9.38 6.01 -17.95
C GLY A 703 9.37 5.79 -19.48
N ASP A 704 10.54 5.47 -20.06
CA ASP A 704 10.89 5.50 -21.51
C ASP A 704 9.80 5.10 -22.53
N THR A 705 9.79 5.80 -23.69
CA THR A 705 9.05 5.50 -24.95
C THR A 705 7.53 5.36 -24.91
N ASN A 706 6.88 5.65 -23.77
CA ASN A 706 5.41 5.65 -23.69
C ASN A 706 4.82 6.74 -24.61
N LEU A 707 4.26 6.33 -25.74
CA LEU A 707 3.68 7.21 -26.76
C LEU A 707 2.18 6.94 -26.88
N PHE A 708 1.36 7.99 -26.78
CA PHE A 708 -0.04 7.96 -27.17
C PHE A 708 -0.11 8.22 -28.68
N VAL A 709 -0.61 7.28 -29.47
CA VAL A 709 -0.59 7.36 -30.94
C VAL A 709 -2.00 7.34 -31.49
N VAL A 710 -2.34 8.29 -32.36
CA VAL A 710 -3.60 8.31 -33.11
C VAL A 710 -3.27 8.23 -34.60
N THR A 711 -3.68 7.13 -35.25
CA THR A 711 -3.36 6.83 -36.66
C THR A 711 -4.57 6.63 -37.56
N THR A 712 -5.77 6.72 -37.00
CA THR A 712 -7.00 6.70 -37.82
C THR A 712 -6.92 7.72 -38.97
N PRO A 713 -7.33 7.38 -40.20
CA PRO A 713 -7.10 8.27 -41.35
C PRO A 713 -7.72 9.66 -41.21
N LEU A 714 -8.92 9.73 -40.62
CA LEU A 714 -9.70 10.95 -40.48
C LEU A 714 -10.57 10.89 -39.22
N ILE A 715 -10.50 11.95 -38.42
CA ILE A 715 -11.49 12.26 -37.39
C ILE A 715 -12.36 13.39 -37.95
N ASP A 716 -13.52 13.02 -38.49
CA ASP A 716 -14.46 13.95 -39.12
C ASP A 716 -15.60 14.32 -38.16
N ALA A 717 -15.47 15.45 -37.48
CA ALA A 717 -16.42 15.93 -36.49
C ALA A 717 -16.67 17.45 -36.62
N PRO A 718 -17.18 17.94 -37.76
CA PRO A 718 -17.38 19.38 -37.99
C PRO A 718 -18.49 19.98 -37.11
N LEU A 719 -19.44 19.16 -36.65
CA LEU A 719 -20.52 19.58 -35.75
C LEU A 719 -20.15 19.48 -34.26
N TYR A 720 -19.02 18.87 -33.92
CA TYR A 720 -18.52 18.80 -32.55
C TYR A 720 -18.13 20.20 -32.08
N THR A 721 -18.82 20.69 -31.05
CA THR A 721 -18.64 22.05 -30.53
C THR A 721 -17.74 22.11 -29.31
N GLY A 722 -17.39 20.98 -28.72
CA GLY A 722 -16.36 20.89 -27.67
C GLY A 722 -14.94 21.14 -28.20
N GLN A 723 -13.94 20.84 -27.38
CA GLN A 723 -12.53 20.90 -27.77
C GLN A 723 -11.82 19.58 -27.49
N ILE A 724 -10.82 19.27 -28.31
CA ILE A 724 -9.82 18.25 -27.99
C ILE A 724 -8.73 18.89 -27.12
N ILE A 725 -8.43 18.25 -26.00
CA ILE A 725 -7.41 18.68 -25.04
C ILE A 725 -6.32 17.61 -24.94
N LEU A 726 -5.11 17.97 -25.36
CA LEU A 726 -3.91 17.18 -25.23
C LEU A 726 -3.26 17.40 -23.85
N ARG A 727 -3.02 16.31 -23.13
CA ARG A 727 -2.65 16.30 -21.72
C ARG A 727 -1.51 15.34 -21.40
N GLY A 728 -0.99 15.49 -20.19
CA GLY A 728 0.00 14.63 -19.57
C GLY A 728 1.46 15.06 -19.71
N LEU A 729 2.31 14.30 -19.04
CA LEU A 729 3.77 14.51 -18.98
C LEU A 729 4.51 13.78 -20.10
N GLY A 730 3.89 12.73 -20.67
CA GLY A 730 4.46 11.93 -21.73
C GLY A 730 4.25 12.53 -23.12
N ASP A 731 4.86 11.89 -24.11
CA ASP A 731 4.74 12.31 -25.50
C ASP A 731 3.48 11.72 -26.15
N GLY A 732 2.98 12.43 -27.16
CA GLY A 732 1.87 12.00 -28.01
C GLY A 732 2.14 12.27 -29.48
N LEU A 733 1.57 11.44 -30.36
CA LEU A 733 1.67 11.53 -31.81
C LEU A 733 0.29 11.44 -32.42
N ILE A 734 -0.09 12.44 -33.20
CA ILE A 734 -1.32 12.46 -33.99
C ILE A 734 -0.93 12.50 -35.47
N THR A 735 -1.27 11.43 -36.18
CA THR A 735 -1.10 11.31 -37.63
C THR A 735 -2.44 11.43 -38.37
N SER A 736 -3.53 11.31 -37.63
CA SER A 736 -4.89 11.51 -38.12
C SER A 736 -5.14 12.94 -38.57
N ARG A 737 -5.77 13.10 -39.74
CA ARG A 737 -6.37 14.38 -40.12
C ARG A 737 -7.57 14.66 -39.22
N LEU A 738 -7.67 15.88 -38.71
CA LEU A 738 -8.76 16.30 -37.81
C LEU A 738 -9.58 17.38 -38.51
N ASN A 739 -10.87 17.13 -38.67
CA ASN A 739 -11.86 18.12 -39.08
C ASN A 739 -12.79 18.39 -37.89
N LEU A 740 -12.54 19.48 -37.17
CA LEU A 740 -13.23 19.85 -35.93
C LEU A 740 -13.89 21.23 -36.09
N GLY A 741 -15.05 21.42 -35.46
CA GLY A 741 -15.80 22.68 -35.58
C GLY A 741 -15.24 23.85 -34.76
N ASN A 742 -14.51 23.59 -33.66
CA ASN A 742 -14.21 24.62 -32.66
C ASN A 742 -12.72 24.74 -32.31
N LYS A 743 -12.23 24.03 -31.29
CA LYS A 743 -10.96 24.34 -30.63
C LYS A 743 -10.09 23.12 -30.36
N PHE A 744 -8.78 23.33 -30.41
CA PHE A 744 -7.75 22.34 -30.12
C PHE A 744 -6.75 22.88 -29.08
N SER A 745 -6.51 22.16 -27.99
CA SER A 745 -5.77 22.69 -26.84
C SER A 745 -4.69 21.75 -26.35
N LYS A 746 -3.59 22.30 -25.82
CA LYS A 746 -2.49 21.59 -25.17
C LYS A 746 -2.17 22.22 -23.81
N THR A 747 -2.30 21.46 -22.71
CA THR A 747 -2.32 22.06 -21.35
C THR A 747 -1.18 21.68 -20.41
N ASP A 748 -0.63 20.47 -20.52
CA ASP A 748 0.35 19.95 -19.55
C ASP A 748 1.78 19.98 -20.15
N THR A 749 2.81 19.44 -19.50
CA THR A 749 4.22 19.70 -19.89
C THR A 749 4.78 18.83 -21.02
N GLY A 750 4.14 17.71 -21.38
CA GLY A 750 4.64 16.77 -22.41
C GLY A 750 4.73 17.35 -23.82
N THR A 751 5.33 16.61 -24.77
CA THR A 751 5.41 17.01 -26.18
C THR A 751 4.38 16.26 -27.01
N TRP A 752 3.52 16.99 -27.72
CA TRP A 752 2.59 16.37 -28.67
C TRP A 752 2.96 16.76 -30.10
N THR A 753 3.15 15.76 -30.97
CA THR A 753 3.51 15.96 -32.37
C THR A 753 2.31 15.75 -33.26
N LEU A 754 2.01 16.72 -34.12
CA LEU A 754 0.97 16.65 -35.14
C LEU A 754 1.62 16.55 -36.52
N THR A 755 1.40 15.42 -37.21
CA THR A 755 2.00 15.14 -38.53
C THR A 755 0.99 15.23 -39.67
N SER A 756 -0.30 15.33 -39.36
CA SER A 756 -1.35 15.47 -40.38
C SER A 756 -1.38 16.88 -40.97
N THR A 757 -1.84 16.98 -42.22
CA THR A 757 -2.08 18.23 -42.94
C THR A 757 -3.55 18.36 -43.33
N GLY A 758 -3.97 19.57 -43.75
CA GLY A 758 -5.36 19.83 -44.14
C GLY A 758 -6.35 19.77 -42.98
N ASN A 759 -5.84 19.94 -41.76
CA ASN A 759 -6.60 20.03 -40.54
C ASN A 759 -7.52 21.26 -40.51
N SER A 760 -8.65 21.17 -39.80
CA SER A 760 -9.64 22.25 -39.70
C SER A 760 -10.12 22.40 -38.26
N TRP A 761 -9.95 23.60 -37.70
CA TRP A 761 -10.54 24.11 -36.45
C TRP A 761 -10.25 25.61 -36.36
N VAL A 762 -10.90 26.33 -35.44
CA VAL A 762 -10.86 27.80 -35.38
C VAL A 762 -9.71 28.31 -34.51
N GLN A 763 -9.41 27.63 -33.40
CA GLN A 763 -8.42 28.11 -32.42
C GLN A 763 -7.51 26.98 -31.90
N THR A 764 -6.22 27.29 -31.76
CA THR A 764 -5.24 26.46 -31.06
C THR A 764 -4.73 27.17 -29.81
N ASP A 765 -4.91 26.54 -28.66
CA ASP A 765 -4.33 27.00 -27.39
C ASP A 765 -3.16 26.12 -26.96
N VAL A 766 -2.02 26.72 -26.62
CA VAL A 766 -0.87 26.01 -26.05
C VAL A 766 -0.49 26.65 -24.71
N ALA A 767 -1.01 26.08 -23.63
CA ALA A 767 -0.84 26.59 -22.28
C ALA A 767 0.44 26.09 -21.59
N SER A 768 0.91 24.88 -21.91
CA SER A 768 2.17 24.35 -21.38
C SER A 768 2.78 23.28 -22.31
N GLY A 769 4.04 22.94 -22.05
CA GLY A 769 4.81 21.96 -22.83
C GLY A 769 4.97 22.38 -24.30
N LYS A 770 5.06 21.39 -25.19
CA LYS A 770 5.27 21.62 -26.63
C LYS A 770 4.13 21.03 -27.46
N LEU A 771 3.66 21.81 -28.42
CA LEU A 771 2.94 21.32 -29.59
C LEU A 771 3.92 21.38 -30.78
N ARG A 772 4.35 20.22 -31.25
CA ARG A 772 5.35 20.06 -32.31
C ARG A 772 4.69 19.78 -33.65
N LEU A 773 5.19 20.41 -34.70
CA LEU A 773 4.80 20.10 -36.08
C LEU A 773 5.63 18.93 -36.61
N GLY A 774 4.99 18.04 -37.37
CA GLY A 774 5.67 17.02 -38.16
C GLY A 774 5.38 17.11 -39.66
N ALA A 775 4.70 18.18 -40.08
CA ALA A 775 4.45 18.53 -41.47
C ALA A 775 4.23 20.05 -41.60
N ASP A 776 4.43 20.56 -42.81
CA ASP A 776 4.07 21.95 -43.12
C ASP A 776 2.56 22.15 -43.00
N HIS A 777 2.16 23.27 -42.39
CA HIS A 777 0.75 23.60 -42.17
C HIS A 777 -0.02 22.50 -41.43
N ALA A 778 0.62 21.88 -40.44
CA ALA A 778 -0.03 20.90 -39.58
C ALA A 778 -1.17 21.53 -38.76
N LEU A 779 -1.03 22.79 -38.31
CA LEU A 779 -2.18 23.56 -37.82
C LEU A 779 -2.97 24.18 -38.99
N PRO A 780 -4.30 24.39 -38.86
CA PRO A 780 -5.10 25.06 -39.87
C PRO A 780 -4.52 26.43 -40.21
N MET A 781 -4.43 26.74 -41.50
CA MET A 781 -3.76 27.95 -41.98
C MET A 781 -4.38 29.26 -41.48
N SER A 782 -5.68 29.25 -41.16
CA SER A 782 -6.43 30.39 -40.63
C SER A 782 -6.61 30.35 -39.11
N VAL A 783 -5.93 29.43 -38.41
CA VAL A 783 -6.14 29.23 -36.97
C VAL A 783 -5.71 30.47 -36.18
N LEU A 784 -6.48 30.82 -35.15
CA LEU A 784 -5.97 31.71 -34.10
C LEU A 784 -5.06 30.91 -33.17
N LEU A 785 -3.76 31.19 -33.19
CA LEU A 785 -2.80 30.54 -32.32
C LEU A 785 -2.56 31.36 -31.05
N ASN A 786 -2.93 30.80 -29.90
CA ASN A 786 -2.78 31.45 -28.60
C ASN A 786 -1.83 30.64 -27.70
N LEU A 787 -0.65 31.19 -27.45
CA LEU A 787 0.39 30.55 -26.65
C LEU A 787 0.40 31.18 -25.25
N THR A 788 -0.32 30.62 -24.28
CA THR A 788 -0.46 31.22 -22.93
C THR A 788 0.66 30.84 -21.96
N GLY A 789 1.56 29.94 -22.36
CA GLY A 789 2.73 29.53 -21.58
C GLY A 789 3.52 28.39 -22.21
N GLY A 790 2.92 27.65 -23.15
CA GLY A 790 3.58 26.59 -23.89
C GLY A 790 4.34 27.08 -25.13
N THR A 791 4.88 26.12 -25.87
CA THR A 791 5.69 26.36 -27.06
C THR A 791 5.08 25.71 -28.30
N LEU A 792 4.96 26.49 -29.38
CA LEU A 792 4.85 25.91 -30.73
C LEU A 792 6.26 25.57 -31.22
N ASP A 793 6.53 24.28 -31.41
CA ASP A 793 7.79 23.75 -31.94
C ASP A 793 7.62 23.47 -33.45
N LEU A 794 8.15 24.35 -34.28
CA LEU A 794 8.04 24.28 -35.75
C LEU A 794 8.81 23.10 -36.34
N ALA A 795 9.83 22.59 -35.64
CA ALA A 795 10.60 21.39 -36.02
C ALA A 795 11.04 21.29 -37.49
N GLY A 796 11.34 22.42 -38.15
CA GLY A 796 11.86 22.42 -39.54
C GLY A 796 10.77 22.63 -40.58
N HIS A 797 9.56 22.96 -40.15
CA HIS A 797 8.39 23.13 -40.99
C HIS A 797 7.96 24.60 -41.10
N THR A 798 7.19 24.86 -42.15
CA THR A 798 6.48 26.12 -42.35
C THR A 798 5.08 26.04 -41.76
N GLN A 799 4.68 27.05 -40.99
CA GLN A 799 3.33 27.15 -40.43
C GLN A 799 2.74 28.52 -40.69
N MET A 800 1.57 28.53 -41.33
CA MET A 800 0.74 29.72 -41.47
C MET A 800 -0.37 29.73 -40.42
N VAL A 801 -0.62 30.88 -39.80
CA VAL A 801 -1.69 31.08 -38.82
C VAL A 801 -2.47 32.36 -39.13
N GLY A 802 -3.75 32.41 -38.76
CA GLY A 802 -4.61 33.57 -38.93
C GLY A 802 -4.39 34.67 -37.88
N GLY A 803 -3.76 34.33 -36.77
CA GLY A 803 -3.38 35.27 -35.71
C GLY A 803 -2.45 34.61 -34.69
N LEU A 804 -1.66 35.44 -34.00
CA LEU A 804 -0.68 35.00 -33.00
C LEU A 804 -0.87 35.81 -31.72
N SER A 805 -1.10 35.13 -30.59
CA SER A 805 -1.29 35.79 -29.30
C SER A 805 -0.68 35.04 -28.12
N GLY A 806 -0.64 35.72 -26.97
CA GLY A 806 -0.20 35.16 -25.69
C GLY A 806 1.28 35.45 -25.37
N ASN A 807 1.79 34.78 -24.33
CA ASN A 807 3.10 35.02 -23.70
C ASN A 807 4.05 33.81 -23.75
N GLY A 808 3.69 32.75 -24.49
CA GLY A 808 4.47 31.54 -24.67
C GLY A 808 5.63 31.73 -25.66
N SER A 809 6.02 30.68 -26.38
CA SER A 809 7.09 30.80 -27.38
C SER A 809 6.86 30.05 -28.68
N VAL A 810 7.44 30.57 -29.76
CA VAL A 810 7.62 29.85 -31.01
C VAL A 810 9.10 29.53 -31.16
N ALA A 811 9.42 28.28 -31.45
CA ALA A 811 10.80 27.85 -31.67
C ALA A 811 10.89 26.67 -32.64
N SER A 812 12.11 26.26 -32.98
CA SER A 812 12.35 25.03 -33.74
C SER A 812 13.29 24.08 -33.01
N SER A 813 12.89 22.81 -32.95
CA SER A 813 13.77 21.71 -32.55
C SER A 813 14.57 21.11 -33.70
N SER A 814 14.40 21.61 -34.94
CA SER A 814 15.06 21.02 -36.11
C SER A 814 16.57 21.19 -36.10
N THR A 815 17.24 20.15 -36.59
CA THR A 815 18.68 20.14 -36.86
C THR A 815 18.98 20.07 -38.36
N THR A 816 17.96 19.91 -39.20
CA THR A 816 18.11 19.59 -40.63
C THR A 816 17.53 20.64 -41.57
N ALA A 817 16.47 21.35 -41.16
CA ALA A 817 15.80 22.36 -41.98
C ALA A 817 15.45 23.62 -41.18
N ASP A 818 15.58 24.78 -41.83
CA ASP A 818 15.09 26.06 -41.28
C ASP A 818 13.56 26.05 -41.20
N SER A 819 13.01 26.79 -40.25
CA SER A 819 11.57 26.85 -39.97
C SER A 819 11.02 28.23 -40.29
N PHE A 820 9.74 28.28 -40.64
CA PHE A 820 9.12 29.52 -41.08
C PHE A 820 7.73 29.70 -40.44
N LEU A 821 7.53 30.79 -39.71
CA LEU A 821 6.21 31.18 -39.20
C LEU A 821 5.63 32.29 -40.08
N ILE A 822 4.44 32.07 -40.63
CA ILE A 822 3.68 33.05 -41.41
C ILE A 822 2.45 33.45 -40.59
N VAL A 823 2.30 34.73 -40.29
CA VAL A 823 1.11 35.28 -39.62
C VAL A 823 0.30 36.03 -40.67
N GLN A 824 -0.76 35.41 -41.16
CA GLN A 824 -1.67 35.98 -42.16
C GLN A 824 -2.86 36.64 -41.45
N LEU A 825 -2.75 37.95 -41.24
CA LEU A 825 -3.70 38.71 -40.46
C LEU A 825 -4.83 39.29 -41.33
N MET A 826 -6.07 39.11 -40.87
CA MET A 826 -7.21 39.94 -41.32
C MET A 826 -7.50 41.12 -40.36
N GLY A 827 -6.75 41.23 -39.26
CA GLY A 827 -6.91 42.24 -38.21
C GLY A 827 -5.64 42.45 -37.38
N ASN A 828 -5.76 42.76 -36.10
CA ASN A 828 -4.61 42.99 -35.22
C ASN A 828 -4.31 41.73 -34.38
N SER A 829 -3.03 41.43 -34.17
CA SER A 829 -2.55 40.37 -33.26
C SER A 829 -1.53 40.94 -32.28
N PHE A 830 -1.58 40.50 -31.04
CA PHE A 830 -0.65 40.92 -29.98
C PHE A 830 0.03 39.71 -29.37
N PHE A 831 1.34 39.60 -29.54
CA PHE A 831 2.16 38.53 -29.01
C PHE A 831 3.20 39.09 -28.04
N GLY A 832 3.03 38.80 -26.75
CA GLY A 832 3.98 39.15 -25.69
C GLY A 832 5.05 38.10 -25.42
N GLY A 833 4.96 36.96 -26.10
CA GLY A 833 5.90 35.86 -26.00
C GLY A 833 7.20 36.08 -26.77
N THR A 834 7.93 34.99 -26.98
CA THR A 834 9.23 35.00 -27.68
C THR A 834 9.23 34.11 -28.92
N ILE A 835 9.73 34.64 -30.04
CA ILE A 835 10.08 33.86 -31.23
C ILE A 835 11.60 33.68 -31.22
N ARG A 836 12.10 32.46 -31.31
CA ARG A 836 13.53 32.13 -31.17
C ARG A 836 13.89 30.92 -32.01
N ASP A 837 15.16 30.77 -32.39
CA ASP A 837 15.58 29.64 -33.23
C ASP A 837 15.36 28.28 -32.53
N SER A 838 15.63 28.19 -31.23
CA SER A 838 15.52 26.93 -30.49
C SER A 838 15.22 27.14 -29.01
N THR A 839 14.47 26.19 -28.42
CA THR A 839 14.32 26.06 -26.96
C THR A 839 15.21 24.98 -26.35
N SER A 840 15.68 24.04 -27.17
CA SER A 840 16.39 22.82 -26.74
C SER A 840 16.93 22.05 -27.95
N GLY A 841 18.21 22.25 -28.28
CA GLY A 841 18.96 21.37 -29.21
C GLY A 841 18.79 21.60 -30.72
N GLY A 842 17.75 22.34 -31.16
CA GLY A 842 17.63 22.76 -32.57
C GLY A 842 18.80 23.66 -32.97
N THR A 843 19.30 23.49 -34.21
CA THR A 843 20.48 24.20 -34.75
C THR A 843 20.17 25.01 -36.01
N ARG A 844 18.90 25.02 -36.41
CA ARG A 844 18.40 25.71 -37.61
C ARG A 844 17.66 26.98 -37.22
N THR A 845 17.48 27.88 -38.19
CA THR A 845 16.91 29.20 -37.96
C THR A 845 15.39 29.19 -37.99
N VAL A 846 14.77 30.14 -37.30
CA VAL A 846 13.35 30.48 -37.44
C VAL A 846 13.23 31.79 -38.19
N SER A 847 12.37 31.83 -39.20
CA SER A 847 12.00 33.04 -39.95
C SER A 847 10.56 33.44 -39.64
N LEU A 848 10.25 34.73 -39.77
CA LEU A 848 8.91 35.30 -39.55
C LEU A 848 8.45 36.04 -40.79
N ALA A 849 7.25 35.75 -41.28
CA ALA A 849 6.51 36.63 -42.19
C ALA A 849 5.21 37.12 -41.56
N GLN A 850 4.90 38.38 -41.83
CA GLN A 850 3.59 38.97 -41.59
C GLN A 850 2.94 39.31 -42.92
N HIS A 851 1.69 38.89 -43.12
CA HIS A 851 0.86 39.27 -44.27
C HIS A 851 -0.37 40.04 -43.77
N GLY A 852 -0.43 41.35 -44.05
CA GLY A 852 -1.57 42.20 -43.70
C GLY A 852 -1.64 42.55 -42.20
N GLY A 853 -2.69 43.29 -41.82
CA GLY A 853 -3.00 43.62 -40.42
C GLY A 853 -1.89 44.34 -39.63
N ARG A 854 -2.00 44.35 -38.31
CA ARG A 854 -0.94 44.80 -37.37
C ARG A 854 -0.51 43.64 -36.49
N LEU A 855 0.76 43.21 -36.57
CA LEU A 855 1.34 42.26 -35.63
C LEU A 855 2.17 43.03 -34.60
N THR A 856 1.71 43.03 -33.36
CA THR A 856 2.43 43.65 -32.24
C THR A 856 3.27 42.59 -31.53
N LEU A 857 4.58 42.76 -31.53
CA LEU A 857 5.53 41.95 -30.76
C LEU A 857 6.00 42.77 -29.55
N SER A 858 5.71 42.31 -28.34
CA SER A 858 6.18 42.99 -27.11
C SER A 858 7.28 42.26 -26.34
N GLY A 859 7.55 41.00 -26.68
CA GLY A 859 8.62 40.21 -26.08
C GLY A 859 9.95 40.33 -26.81
N THR A 860 11.00 39.76 -26.20
CA THR A 860 12.35 39.70 -26.77
C THR A 860 12.46 38.54 -27.75
N ASN A 861 12.35 38.81 -29.05
CA ASN A 861 12.50 37.77 -30.08
C ASN A 861 13.96 37.66 -30.48
N THR A 862 14.48 36.45 -30.58
CA THR A 862 15.93 36.19 -30.80
C THR A 862 16.21 35.31 -32.01
N TYR A 863 15.20 35.03 -32.84
CA TYR A 863 15.35 34.28 -34.07
C TYR A 863 16.31 34.97 -35.05
N SER A 864 17.07 34.18 -35.81
CA SER A 864 18.11 34.67 -36.72
C SER A 864 17.77 34.54 -38.21
N GLY A 865 16.65 33.89 -38.53
CA GLY A 865 16.12 33.83 -39.89
C GLY A 865 15.63 35.19 -40.39
N VAL A 866 14.98 35.18 -41.55
CA VAL A 866 14.49 36.41 -42.19
C VAL A 866 13.22 36.94 -41.54
N THR A 867 13.02 38.26 -41.58
CA THR A 867 11.77 38.93 -41.24
C THR A 867 11.17 39.53 -42.51
N LEU A 868 10.02 39.02 -42.95
CA LEU A 868 9.29 39.53 -44.12
C LEU A 868 8.00 40.25 -43.66
N VAL A 869 7.82 41.52 -44.02
CA VAL A 869 6.58 42.26 -43.79
C VAL A 869 5.91 42.47 -45.15
N GLN A 870 5.12 41.50 -45.61
CA GLN A 870 4.54 41.49 -46.96
C GLN A 870 3.20 42.26 -47.04
N GLY A 871 2.97 43.19 -46.12
CA GLY A 871 1.80 44.06 -46.03
C GLY A 871 1.40 44.33 -44.58
N GLY A 872 0.84 45.50 -44.28
CA GLY A 872 0.44 45.88 -42.93
C GLY A 872 1.59 46.43 -42.08
N THR A 873 1.47 46.35 -40.76
CA THR A 873 2.43 46.95 -39.81
C THR A 873 2.98 45.91 -38.84
N LEU A 874 4.31 45.75 -38.80
CA LEU A 874 5.00 45.04 -37.72
C LEU A 874 5.32 46.04 -36.62
N GLU A 875 4.61 45.96 -35.50
CA GLU A 875 4.86 46.82 -34.35
C GLU A 875 5.79 46.13 -33.35
N LEU A 876 6.83 46.85 -32.92
CA LEU A 876 7.66 46.47 -31.78
C LEU A 876 7.26 47.33 -30.58
N PHE A 877 6.60 46.73 -29.60
CA PHE A 877 5.98 47.42 -28.47
C PHE A 877 6.77 47.20 -27.18
N VAL A 878 6.99 48.25 -26.37
CA VAL A 878 7.75 48.18 -25.10
C VAL A 878 9.13 47.51 -25.28
N ASN A 879 9.24 46.19 -25.01
CA ASN A 879 10.48 45.41 -25.10
C ASN A 879 10.61 44.62 -26.43
N GLY A 880 9.69 44.85 -27.37
CA GLY A 880 9.69 44.23 -28.69
C GLY A 880 11.01 44.41 -29.43
N THR A 881 11.65 43.30 -29.80
CA THR A 881 12.93 43.30 -30.54
C THR A 881 12.99 42.19 -31.58
N ILE A 882 13.81 42.38 -32.62
CA ILE A 882 14.19 41.41 -33.65
C ILE A 882 15.71 41.52 -33.97
N PRO A 883 16.59 41.47 -32.96
CA PRO A 883 17.98 41.95 -33.06
C PRO A 883 18.89 41.04 -33.89
N ASN A 884 18.51 39.77 -34.05
CA ASN A 884 19.32 38.75 -34.72
C ASN A 884 18.84 38.46 -36.15
N SER A 885 17.69 39.01 -36.57
CA SER A 885 17.14 38.78 -37.91
C SER A 885 18.14 39.23 -38.96
N THR A 886 18.58 38.32 -39.81
CA THR A 886 19.65 38.57 -40.78
C THR A 886 19.21 39.50 -41.90
N SER A 887 17.97 39.35 -42.36
CA SER A 887 17.36 40.16 -43.41
C SER A 887 15.96 40.58 -43.00
N ILE A 888 15.68 41.87 -43.13
CA ILE A 888 14.37 42.48 -42.89
C ILE A 888 13.90 43.07 -44.21
N HIS A 889 12.78 42.59 -44.73
CA HIS A 889 12.25 43.02 -46.01
C HIS A 889 10.81 43.55 -45.87
N LEU A 890 10.57 44.74 -46.40
CA LEU A 890 9.28 45.41 -46.41
C LEU A 890 8.65 45.35 -47.81
N GLY A 891 7.52 44.67 -47.94
CA GLY A 891 6.71 44.66 -49.15
C GLY A 891 5.96 45.97 -49.39
N GLY A 892 5.19 46.05 -50.48
CA GLY A 892 4.35 47.22 -50.78
C GLY A 892 3.36 47.58 -49.67
N ALA A 893 3.29 48.87 -49.31
CA ALA A 893 2.42 49.40 -48.24
C ALA A 893 2.63 48.74 -46.86
N SER A 894 3.85 48.26 -46.58
CA SER A 894 4.23 47.76 -45.26
C SER A 894 5.00 48.80 -44.45
N ALA A 895 4.98 48.64 -43.12
CA ALA A 895 5.73 49.50 -42.20
C ALA A 895 6.21 48.73 -40.97
N ILE A 896 7.29 49.22 -40.35
CA ILE A 896 7.68 48.86 -38.98
C ILE A 896 7.29 50.03 -38.07
N ASP A 897 6.60 49.74 -36.96
CA ASP A 897 6.21 50.73 -35.96
C ASP A 897 6.97 50.47 -34.66
N VAL A 898 7.77 51.46 -34.23
CA VAL A 898 8.50 51.47 -32.96
C VAL A 898 8.06 52.63 -32.08
N SER A 899 7.01 53.37 -32.44
CA SER A 899 6.58 54.58 -31.71
C SER A 899 6.24 54.30 -30.24
N LEU A 900 5.74 53.10 -29.94
CA LEU A 900 5.41 52.62 -28.59
C LEU A 900 6.49 51.71 -27.98
N ARG A 901 7.69 51.66 -28.58
CA ARG A 901 8.87 51.04 -27.98
C ARG A 901 9.52 51.97 -26.95
N VAL A 902 10.21 51.43 -25.96
CA VAL A 902 10.81 52.22 -24.84
C VAL A 902 11.76 53.33 -25.31
N ASP A 903 12.51 53.10 -26.39
CA ASP A 903 13.46 54.06 -26.99
C ASP A 903 12.90 54.76 -28.23
N SER A 904 11.67 54.46 -28.63
CA SER A 904 11.03 54.86 -29.89
C SER A 904 11.90 54.68 -31.14
N THR A 905 12.88 53.77 -31.11
CA THR A 905 13.94 53.68 -32.12
C THR A 905 14.07 52.27 -32.69
N PHE A 906 14.01 52.17 -34.01
CA PHE A 906 14.37 50.97 -34.74
C PHE A 906 15.88 50.99 -34.99
N THR A 907 16.62 50.13 -34.29
CA THR A 907 18.07 49.98 -34.47
C THR A 907 18.38 48.79 -35.37
N LEU A 908 19.05 49.03 -36.49
CA LEU A 908 19.57 48.00 -37.40
C LEU A 908 21.00 47.64 -36.99
N ASN A 909 21.21 46.43 -36.47
CA ASN A 909 22.50 45.97 -35.99
C ASN A 909 23.49 45.67 -37.15
N PRO A 910 24.81 45.61 -36.90
CA PRO A 910 25.83 45.48 -37.95
C PRO A 910 25.67 44.29 -38.91
N ALA A 911 25.11 43.17 -38.43
CA ALA A 911 24.91 41.96 -39.25
C ALA A 911 23.56 41.94 -40.00
N GLN A 912 22.70 42.95 -39.81
CA GLN A 912 21.36 42.97 -40.38
C GLN A 912 21.33 43.76 -41.68
N THR A 913 20.49 43.32 -42.62
CA THR A 913 20.16 44.08 -43.83
C THR A 913 18.68 44.45 -43.82
N ILE A 914 18.34 45.70 -44.10
CA ILE A 914 16.96 46.14 -44.34
C ILE A 914 16.77 46.52 -45.81
N SER A 915 15.67 46.06 -46.41
CA SER A 915 15.31 46.32 -47.81
C SER A 915 13.80 46.50 -47.97
N ALA A 916 13.36 47.04 -49.11
CA ALA A 916 11.94 47.14 -49.45
C ALA A 916 11.69 46.95 -50.95
N ASP A 917 10.47 46.54 -51.30
CA ASP A 917 9.96 46.56 -52.68
C ASP A 917 9.74 48.00 -53.17
N TRP A 918 9.34 48.90 -52.27
CA TRP A 918 9.10 50.33 -52.53
C TRP A 918 9.89 51.18 -51.55
N ASP A 919 9.26 51.67 -50.48
CA ASP A 919 9.89 52.47 -49.44
C ASP A 919 10.05 51.66 -48.15
N ILE A 920 11.13 51.92 -47.42
CA ILE A 920 11.32 51.44 -46.05
C ILE A 920 10.58 52.42 -45.14
N ASN A 921 9.38 52.06 -44.68
CA ASN A 921 8.56 52.91 -43.82
C ASN A 921 8.75 52.55 -42.34
N ILE A 922 9.22 53.52 -41.54
CA ILE A 922 9.42 53.41 -40.10
C ILE A 922 8.56 54.45 -39.38
N THR A 923 7.70 54.00 -38.48
CA THR A 923 7.00 54.89 -37.54
C THR A 923 7.82 54.99 -36.26
N GLY A 924 8.46 56.12 -36.02
CA GLY A 924 9.45 56.37 -34.96
C GLY A 924 10.82 56.79 -35.51
N GLN A 925 11.86 56.65 -34.70
CA GLN A 925 13.24 56.94 -35.07
C GLN A 925 13.87 55.73 -35.77
N PHE A 926 14.80 55.97 -36.70
CA PHE A 926 15.61 54.93 -37.32
C PHE A 926 17.09 55.16 -37.04
N ALA A 927 17.80 54.11 -36.62
CA ALA A 927 19.24 54.12 -36.41
C ALA A 927 19.88 52.91 -37.10
N SER A 928 20.92 53.11 -37.92
CA SER A 928 21.60 52.02 -38.62
C SER A 928 23.08 51.90 -38.28
N GLN A 929 23.50 50.67 -37.99
CA GLN A 929 24.88 50.20 -38.07
C GLN A 929 25.06 49.05 -39.07
N GLY A 930 23.95 48.52 -39.60
CA GLY A 930 23.91 47.44 -40.58
C GLY A 930 23.87 47.92 -42.03
N THR A 931 23.25 47.12 -42.90
CA THR A 931 23.12 47.42 -44.34
C THR A 931 21.74 47.95 -44.68
N VAL A 932 21.65 49.16 -45.23
CA VAL A 932 20.41 49.72 -45.78
C VAL A 932 20.43 49.53 -47.29
N ALA A 933 19.53 48.71 -47.83
CA ALA A 933 19.43 48.41 -49.24
C ALA A 933 18.29 49.18 -49.91
N LEU A 934 18.61 50.02 -50.91
CA LEU A 934 17.67 50.84 -51.65
C LEU A 934 17.81 50.60 -53.16
N GLN A 935 16.70 50.71 -53.90
CA GLN A 935 16.69 50.61 -55.35
C GLN A 935 16.74 52.01 -55.97
N LEU A 936 17.61 52.22 -56.95
CA LEU A 936 17.69 53.46 -57.74
C LEU A 936 17.38 53.14 -59.19
N ASN A 937 16.48 53.91 -59.80
CA ASN A 937 16.01 53.70 -61.15
C ASN A 937 16.11 54.98 -61.98
N LYS A 938 16.58 54.86 -63.23
CA LYS A 938 16.59 55.94 -64.21
C LYS A 938 15.98 55.46 -65.53
N THR A 939 14.92 56.12 -65.98
CA THR A 939 14.27 55.87 -67.27
C THR A 939 14.19 57.17 -68.06
N GLY A 940 15.07 57.35 -69.05
CA GLY A 940 15.22 58.64 -69.74
C GLY A 940 15.78 59.72 -68.80
N LEU A 941 15.00 60.78 -68.54
CA LEU A 941 15.32 61.84 -67.57
C LEU A 941 14.64 61.63 -66.21
N LEU A 942 13.76 60.64 -66.07
CA LEU A 942 13.03 60.37 -64.83
C LEU A 942 13.91 59.55 -63.88
N LEU A 943 14.10 60.09 -62.67
CA LEU A 943 14.75 59.41 -61.55
C LEU A 943 13.69 58.96 -60.55
N THR A 944 13.70 57.68 -60.20
CA THR A 944 12.88 57.13 -59.11
C THR A 944 13.76 56.29 -58.20
N ASN A 945 13.38 56.19 -56.92
CA ASN A 945 14.11 55.37 -55.98
C ASN A 945 13.23 54.93 -54.81
N SER A 946 13.65 53.86 -54.16
CA SER A 946 13.22 53.52 -52.81
C SER A 946 13.72 54.58 -51.83
N GLN A 947 12.85 55.01 -50.91
CA GLN A 947 13.19 55.92 -49.83
C GLN A 947 13.16 55.19 -48.48
N LEU A 948 14.02 55.59 -47.56
CA LEU A 948 13.84 55.32 -46.14
C LEU A 948 13.06 56.50 -45.54
N ARG A 949 11.82 56.21 -45.13
CA ARG A 949 10.92 57.18 -44.51
C ARG A 949 10.83 56.89 -43.01
N ALA A 950 11.10 57.89 -42.18
CA ALA A 950 10.93 57.79 -40.74
C ALA A 950 10.07 58.95 -40.22
N SER A 951 9.06 58.67 -39.40
CA SER A 951 8.25 59.75 -38.79
C SER A 951 9.04 60.57 -37.74
N GLY A 952 10.15 60.01 -37.24
CA GLY A 952 11.15 60.67 -36.40
C GLY A 952 12.37 61.15 -37.20
N GLY A 953 13.56 60.94 -36.66
CA GLY A 953 14.85 61.20 -37.30
C GLY A 953 15.52 59.93 -37.83
N VAL A 954 16.44 60.11 -38.77
CA VAL A 954 17.28 59.05 -39.35
C VAL A 954 18.72 59.26 -38.92
N THR A 955 19.26 58.32 -38.16
CA THR A 955 20.70 58.20 -37.87
C THR A 955 21.28 57.08 -38.73
N TYR A 956 22.10 57.42 -39.73
CA TYR A 956 22.63 56.44 -40.69
C TYR A 956 24.11 56.15 -40.49
N GLY A 957 24.46 54.88 -40.68
CA GLY A 957 25.79 54.30 -40.50
C GLY A 957 25.83 52.90 -41.13
N GLY A 958 26.97 52.23 -41.04
CA GLY A 958 27.16 50.92 -41.69
C GLY A 958 27.26 51.04 -43.20
N THR A 959 26.53 50.21 -43.94
CA THR A 959 26.65 50.12 -45.41
C THR A 959 25.37 50.61 -46.10
N LEU A 960 25.51 51.48 -47.09
CA LEU A 960 24.43 51.79 -48.04
C LEU A 960 24.58 50.88 -49.27
N GLN A 961 23.65 49.97 -49.47
CA GLN A 961 23.61 49.10 -50.65
C GLN A 961 22.60 49.64 -51.66
N LEU A 962 23.04 49.91 -52.88
CA LEU A 962 22.27 50.52 -53.95
C LEU A 962 22.15 49.54 -55.10
N GLN A 963 20.91 49.13 -55.39
CA GLN A 963 20.59 48.38 -56.59
C GLN A 963 20.22 49.37 -57.69
N VAL A 964 21.13 49.59 -58.64
CA VAL A 964 20.98 50.61 -59.69
C VAL A 964 20.48 49.97 -60.99
N THR A 965 19.31 50.40 -61.47
CA THR A 965 18.79 50.08 -62.81
C THR A 965 18.62 51.37 -63.61
N ALA A 966 19.55 51.66 -64.51
CA ALA A 966 19.59 52.94 -65.22
C ALA A 966 19.69 52.78 -66.75
N SER A 967 18.73 53.37 -67.49
CA SER A 967 18.79 53.52 -68.94
C SER A 967 18.23 54.89 -69.38
N PRO A 968 19.07 55.84 -69.85
CA PRO A 968 20.52 55.76 -69.97
C PRO A 968 21.22 55.66 -68.61
N ALA A 969 22.53 55.37 -68.61
CA ALA A 969 23.34 55.29 -67.39
C ALA A 969 23.25 56.56 -66.52
N LEU A 970 23.60 56.43 -65.25
CA LEU A 970 23.70 57.57 -64.34
C LEU A 970 24.73 58.58 -64.86
N ALA A 971 24.47 59.86 -64.64
CA ALA A 971 25.33 60.96 -65.07
C ALA A 971 25.49 61.97 -63.93
N ALA A 972 26.57 62.75 -63.97
CA ALA A 972 26.79 63.82 -63.00
C ALA A 972 25.61 64.80 -62.99
N GLY A 973 25.13 65.14 -61.79
CA GLY A 973 23.92 65.95 -61.57
C GLY A 973 22.66 65.14 -61.28
N ASP A 974 22.63 63.83 -61.55
CA ASP A 974 21.54 62.97 -61.09
C ASP A 974 21.49 62.98 -59.55
N ALA A 975 20.28 63.07 -58.98
CA ALA A 975 20.06 63.20 -57.55
C ALA A 975 18.88 62.34 -57.09
N PHE A 976 19.09 61.54 -56.05
CA PHE A 976 18.10 60.61 -55.50
C PHE A 976 17.83 60.97 -54.03
N LYS A 977 16.57 61.28 -53.71
CA LYS A 977 16.16 61.59 -52.33
C LYS A 977 16.03 60.28 -51.57
N LEU A 978 17.04 59.91 -50.79
CA LEU A 978 17.09 58.63 -50.08
C LEU A 978 16.36 58.66 -48.74
N PHE A 979 16.40 59.79 -48.04
CA PHE A 979 15.79 59.92 -46.71
C PHE A 979 14.68 60.96 -46.67
N ASP A 980 13.57 60.58 -46.02
CA ASP A 980 12.43 61.44 -45.73
C ASP A 980 12.11 61.35 -44.23
N ALA A 981 12.58 62.33 -43.45
CA ALA A 981 12.51 62.33 -41.99
C ALA A 981 12.58 63.76 -41.42
N GLY A 982 12.26 63.89 -40.12
CA GLY A 982 12.33 65.17 -39.40
C GLY A 982 13.76 65.68 -39.15
N SER A 983 14.76 64.79 -39.18
CA SER A 983 16.19 65.13 -39.09
C SER A 983 17.06 64.02 -39.69
N TYR A 984 18.27 64.39 -40.15
CA TYR A 984 19.27 63.48 -40.73
C TYR A 984 20.61 63.63 -40.00
N ASN A 985 21.21 62.53 -39.57
CA ASN A 985 22.53 62.57 -38.92
C ASN A 985 23.33 61.29 -39.21
N GLY A 986 24.65 61.39 -39.30
CA GLY A 986 25.55 60.24 -39.46
C GLY A 986 26.32 60.21 -40.78
N ALA A 987 27.00 59.09 -41.01
CA ALA A 987 27.82 58.84 -42.19
C ALA A 987 27.90 57.34 -42.45
N PHE A 988 27.72 56.92 -43.71
CA PHE A 988 27.93 55.53 -44.08
C PHE A 988 29.42 55.19 -44.03
N ALA A 989 29.74 54.00 -43.51
CA ALA A 989 31.09 53.45 -43.56
C ALA A 989 31.47 52.99 -44.98
N SER A 990 30.48 52.58 -45.78
CA SER A 990 30.66 52.26 -47.20
C SER A 990 29.38 52.42 -48.00
N ILE A 991 29.52 52.68 -49.31
CA ILE A 991 28.43 52.68 -50.30
C ILE A 991 28.75 51.60 -51.33
N VAL A 992 27.79 50.77 -51.69
CA VAL A 992 27.93 49.64 -52.63
C VAL A 992 26.88 49.76 -53.74
N PRO A 993 27.25 49.81 -55.04
CA PRO A 993 28.61 49.81 -55.56
C PRO A 993 29.39 51.07 -55.17
N ALA A 994 30.72 50.97 -55.09
CA ALA A 994 31.60 52.06 -54.66
C ALA A 994 31.54 53.30 -55.57
N THR A 995 31.16 53.12 -56.84
CA THR A 995 30.92 54.22 -57.79
C THR A 995 29.55 54.06 -58.48
N PRO A 996 28.87 55.16 -58.84
CA PRO A 996 27.61 55.13 -59.60
C PRO A 996 27.77 54.72 -61.07
N GLY A 997 29.00 54.71 -61.59
CA GLY A 997 29.35 54.40 -62.98
C GLY A 997 30.79 54.82 -63.29
N ASP A 998 31.27 54.51 -64.49
CA ASP A 998 32.63 54.85 -64.92
C ASP A 998 32.87 56.37 -64.88
N GLY A 999 33.93 56.80 -64.20
CA GLY A 999 34.30 58.22 -64.11
C GLY A 999 33.35 59.07 -63.26
N LEU A 1000 32.51 58.46 -62.41
CA LEU A 1000 31.59 59.13 -61.50
C LEU A 1000 31.85 58.73 -60.04
N VAL A 1001 31.43 59.57 -59.11
CA VAL A 1001 31.49 59.34 -57.65
C VAL A 1001 30.13 59.64 -57.02
N TRP A 1002 29.84 58.96 -55.92
CA TRP A 1002 28.73 59.32 -55.05
C TRP A 1002 29.10 60.57 -54.25
N ASP A 1003 28.25 61.60 -54.28
CA ASP A 1003 28.32 62.79 -53.43
C ASP A 1003 27.25 62.66 -52.34
N ASP A 1004 27.70 62.31 -51.13
CA ASP A 1004 26.89 62.09 -49.94
C ASP A 1004 26.83 63.31 -49.02
N SER A 1005 27.47 64.43 -49.40
CA SER A 1005 27.54 65.64 -48.57
C SER A 1005 26.17 66.25 -48.27
N THR A 1006 25.19 66.03 -49.15
CA THR A 1006 23.81 66.50 -48.97
C THR A 1006 22.93 65.55 -48.17
N LEU A 1007 23.36 64.31 -47.87
CA LEU A 1007 22.55 63.37 -47.07
C LEU A 1007 22.23 63.92 -45.67
N ALA A 1008 23.19 64.58 -45.02
CA ALA A 1008 22.99 65.18 -43.69
C ALA A 1008 22.14 66.46 -43.73
N THR A 1009 22.03 67.11 -44.89
CA THR A 1009 21.34 68.40 -45.03
C THR A 1009 19.90 68.22 -45.49
N ASP A 1010 19.71 67.46 -46.56
CA ASP A 1010 18.42 67.27 -47.20
C ASP A 1010 18.12 65.81 -47.56
N GLY A 1011 18.90 64.83 -47.09
CA GLY A 1011 18.65 63.41 -47.34
C GLY A 1011 18.85 62.95 -48.79
N THR A 1012 19.47 63.76 -49.65
CA THR A 1012 19.68 63.45 -51.07
C THR A 1012 21.10 62.93 -51.33
N LEU A 1013 21.21 61.82 -52.07
CA LEU A 1013 22.47 61.31 -52.62
C LEU A 1013 22.61 61.81 -54.06
N ARG A 1014 23.77 62.37 -54.41
CA ARG A 1014 24.04 62.94 -55.74
C ARG A 1014 25.10 62.14 -56.48
N VAL A 1015 25.06 62.22 -57.80
CA VAL A 1015 26.10 61.69 -58.69
C VAL A 1015 26.98 62.87 -59.13
N ALA A 1016 28.29 62.76 -58.94
CA ALA A 1016 29.26 63.79 -59.31
C ALA A 1016 30.41 63.19 -60.14
N THR A 1017 31.23 64.02 -60.77
CA THR A 1017 32.53 63.60 -61.32
C THR A 1017 33.58 63.62 -60.20
N PRO A 1018 34.59 62.72 -60.19
CA PRO A 1018 35.71 62.82 -59.26
C PRO A 1018 36.39 64.19 -59.42
N GLY A 1019 36.10 65.12 -58.50
CA GLY A 1019 36.67 66.48 -58.49
C GLY A 1019 35.75 67.68 -58.74
N GLY A 1020 34.43 67.63 -58.46
CA GLY A 1020 33.59 68.84 -58.46
C GLY A 1020 32.72 69.02 -57.21
N PRO A 1021 32.36 70.25 -56.81
CA PRO A 1021 33.18 71.44 -56.60
C PRO A 1021 33.58 71.55 -55.11
N VAL A 1022 34.86 71.34 -54.78
CA VAL A 1022 35.36 71.58 -53.42
C VAL A 1022 35.61 73.08 -53.27
N THR A 1023 34.73 73.78 -52.56
CA THR A 1023 35.00 75.13 -52.06
C THR A 1023 36.07 75.08 -50.99
N GLY A 1024 37.33 75.26 -51.40
CA GLY A 1024 38.49 75.46 -50.54
C GLY A 1024 39.71 75.73 -51.41
N THR A 1025 40.40 76.86 -51.22
CA THR A 1025 41.54 77.29 -52.04
C THR A 1025 42.69 76.27 -51.99
N ASN A 1026 42.96 75.59 -53.12
CA ASN A 1026 43.89 74.46 -53.24
C ASN A 1026 45.37 74.85 -53.44
N LEU A 1027 45.76 76.05 -53.00
CA LEU A 1027 47.15 76.50 -52.94
C LEU A 1027 47.45 76.91 -51.50
N LEU A 1028 48.21 76.08 -50.81
CA LEU A 1028 48.65 76.32 -49.44
C LEU A 1028 49.99 77.05 -49.46
N PHE A 1029 50.22 77.93 -48.47
CA PHE A 1029 51.48 78.62 -48.31
C PHE A 1029 52.01 78.52 -46.89
N ALA A 1030 53.33 78.43 -46.76
CA ALA A 1030 54.04 78.50 -45.48
C ALA A 1030 55.31 79.35 -45.64
N VAL A 1031 55.55 80.26 -44.70
CA VAL A 1031 56.83 80.98 -44.64
C VAL A 1031 57.77 80.14 -43.79
N THR A 1032 58.85 79.64 -44.39
CA THR A 1032 59.90 78.90 -43.69
C THR A 1032 61.15 79.77 -43.58
N GLY A 1033 62.09 79.42 -42.70
CA GLY A 1033 63.37 80.14 -42.58
C GLY A 1033 64.22 80.17 -43.87
N ALA A 1034 63.81 79.43 -44.91
CA ALA A 1034 64.45 79.35 -46.22
C ALA A 1034 63.66 80.02 -47.37
N GLY A 1035 62.46 80.56 -47.14
CA GLY A 1035 61.64 81.22 -48.17
C GLY A 1035 60.12 81.03 -48.03
N LEU A 1036 59.37 81.42 -49.06
CA LEU A 1036 57.93 81.14 -49.20
C LEU A 1036 57.74 79.79 -49.86
N GLU A 1037 57.18 78.85 -49.13
CA GLU A 1037 56.81 77.56 -49.65
C GLU A 1037 55.36 77.57 -50.12
N LEU A 1038 55.11 77.08 -51.33
CA LEU A 1038 53.79 76.87 -51.90
C LEU A 1038 53.59 75.38 -52.17
N SER A 1039 52.43 74.84 -51.79
CA SER A 1039 52.08 73.43 -52.03
C SER A 1039 50.62 73.26 -52.44
N TRP A 1040 50.35 72.18 -53.17
CA TRP A 1040 49.03 71.82 -53.67
C TRP A 1040 48.86 70.29 -53.69
N PRO A 1041 47.62 69.78 -53.82
CA PRO A 1041 47.39 68.34 -53.85
C PRO A 1041 48.18 67.63 -54.96
N GLU A 1042 48.64 66.39 -54.73
CA GLU A 1042 49.33 65.58 -55.75
C GLU A 1042 48.49 65.38 -57.02
N SER A 1043 47.15 65.46 -56.91
CA SER A 1043 46.25 65.39 -58.06
C SER A 1043 46.41 66.55 -59.05
N TYR A 1044 47.18 67.60 -58.73
CA TYR A 1044 47.48 68.73 -59.60
C TYR A 1044 48.91 68.65 -60.19
N LEU A 1045 49.60 67.50 -60.08
CA LEU A 1045 50.84 67.25 -60.84
C LEU A 1045 50.58 67.47 -62.35
N GLY A 1046 51.51 68.16 -63.01
CA GLY A 1046 51.36 68.61 -64.40
C GLY A 1046 50.73 69.99 -64.59
N TRP A 1047 50.12 70.59 -63.57
CA TRP A 1047 49.65 71.98 -63.62
C TRP A 1047 50.82 72.94 -63.41
N ARG A 1048 50.77 74.13 -64.03
CA ARG A 1048 51.84 75.12 -63.88
C ARG A 1048 51.48 76.16 -62.83
N LEU A 1049 52.43 76.48 -61.96
CA LEU A 1049 52.35 77.62 -61.06
C LEU A 1049 52.85 78.85 -61.81
N GLU A 1050 52.07 79.92 -61.84
CA GLU A 1050 52.47 81.20 -62.43
C GLU A 1050 52.61 82.29 -61.35
N GLY A 1051 53.66 83.11 -61.48
CA GLY A 1051 53.90 84.28 -60.66
C GLY A 1051 53.68 85.58 -61.44
N GLN A 1052 53.32 86.65 -60.74
CA GLN A 1052 53.20 88.00 -61.29
C GLN A 1052 53.69 89.02 -60.25
N THR A 1053 54.54 89.96 -60.67
CA THR A 1053 54.98 91.10 -59.85
C THR A 1053 54.18 92.34 -60.24
N ASN A 1054 53.38 92.90 -59.33
CA ASN A 1054 52.66 94.15 -59.52
C ASN A 1054 52.90 95.09 -58.32
N SER A 1055 52.82 96.41 -58.53
CA SER A 1055 52.73 97.37 -57.42
C SER A 1055 51.34 97.28 -56.75
N PRO A 1056 51.23 97.38 -55.42
CA PRO A 1056 49.94 97.32 -54.74
C PRO A 1056 48.96 98.38 -55.26
N GLY A 1057 47.79 97.97 -55.76
CA GLY A 1057 46.70 98.87 -56.18
C GLY A 1057 46.36 98.91 -57.68
N LEU A 1058 47.12 98.25 -58.57
CA LEU A 1058 46.92 98.33 -60.03
C LEU A 1058 46.07 97.20 -60.68
N GLY A 1059 45.55 96.24 -59.90
CA GLY A 1059 44.77 95.12 -60.44
C GLY A 1059 45.61 94.09 -61.24
N LEU A 1060 45.00 92.97 -61.63
CA LEU A 1060 45.70 91.88 -62.33
C LEU A 1060 46.07 92.29 -63.77
N SER A 1061 47.34 92.15 -64.15
CA SER A 1061 47.82 92.36 -65.53
C SER A 1061 48.13 91.02 -66.24
N SER A 1062 48.47 91.03 -67.53
CA SER A 1062 48.73 89.82 -68.33
C SER A 1062 50.17 89.29 -68.25
N ASN A 1063 51.06 89.92 -67.49
CA ASN A 1063 52.50 89.59 -67.41
C ASN A 1063 52.85 88.40 -66.49
N TRP A 1064 52.03 87.33 -66.51
CA TRP A 1064 52.29 86.13 -65.73
C TRP A 1064 53.50 85.36 -66.29
N PHE A 1065 54.39 84.90 -65.41
CA PHE A 1065 55.51 84.05 -65.77
C PHE A 1065 55.40 82.70 -65.04
N GLU A 1066 55.77 81.63 -65.71
CA GLU A 1066 55.77 80.30 -65.12
C GLU A 1066 56.89 80.18 -64.07
N VAL A 1067 56.57 79.61 -62.92
CA VAL A 1067 57.54 79.23 -61.89
C VAL A 1067 58.22 77.94 -62.34
N PRO A 1068 59.54 77.95 -62.60
CA PRO A 1068 60.25 76.80 -63.15
C PRO A 1068 60.12 75.55 -62.28
N GLY A 1069 59.86 74.40 -62.92
CA GLY A 1069 59.74 73.10 -62.25
C GLY A 1069 58.38 72.81 -61.63
N SER A 1070 57.42 73.75 -61.66
CA SER A 1070 56.10 73.62 -61.02
C SER A 1070 55.23 72.50 -61.58
N THR A 1071 55.41 72.11 -62.83
CA THR A 1071 54.66 71.01 -63.43
C THR A 1071 55.12 69.62 -62.97
N ALA A 1072 56.33 69.50 -62.41
CA ALA A 1072 56.96 68.22 -62.06
C ALA A 1072 56.85 67.86 -60.56
N THR A 1073 56.31 68.75 -59.73
CA THR A 1073 56.20 68.59 -58.27
C THR A 1073 54.88 69.18 -57.80
N ASN A 1074 54.42 68.81 -56.60
CA ASN A 1074 53.26 69.41 -55.95
C ASN A 1074 53.63 70.42 -54.83
N ARG A 1075 54.92 70.74 -54.74
CA ARG A 1075 55.50 71.62 -53.72
C ARG A 1075 56.71 72.36 -54.28
N ILE A 1076 56.75 73.67 -54.07
CA ILE A 1076 57.87 74.55 -54.44
C ILE A 1076 58.25 75.47 -53.29
N LEU A 1077 59.56 75.61 -53.06
CA LEU A 1077 60.13 76.61 -52.17
C LEU A 1077 60.68 77.78 -53.00
N LEU A 1078 60.19 78.99 -52.72
CA LEU A 1078 60.56 80.22 -53.40
C LEU A 1078 61.39 81.12 -52.48
N SER A 1079 62.50 81.65 -52.96
CA SER A 1079 63.26 82.66 -52.23
C SER A 1079 62.50 83.98 -52.20
N LEU A 1080 62.36 84.58 -51.01
CA LEU A 1080 61.76 85.90 -50.85
C LEU A 1080 62.81 86.97 -51.18
N ASP A 1081 62.63 87.69 -52.29
CA ASP A 1081 63.45 88.84 -52.66
C ASP A 1081 62.76 90.14 -52.20
N PRO A 1082 63.30 90.83 -51.17
CA PRO A 1082 62.70 92.06 -50.67
C PRO A 1082 62.74 93.24 -51.67
N ALA A 1083 63.46 93.13 -52.78
CA ALA A 1083 63.47 94.15 -53.85
C ALA A 1083 62.27 94.03 -54.82
N LEU A 1084 61.61 92.86 -54.87
CA LEU A 1084 60.42 92.62 -55.68
C LEU A 1084 59.19 92.83 -54.78
N GLY A 1085 58.40 93.89 -55.00
CA GLY A 1085 57.28 94.32 -54.13
C GLY A 1085 56.24 93.24 -53.77
N SER A 1086 55.02 93.31 -54.32
CA SER A 1086 54.02 92.26 -54.10
C SER A 1086 54.06 91.25 -55.25
N VAL A 1087 54.21 89.96 -54.91
CA VAL A 1087 54.16 88.85 -55.88
C VAL A 1087 52.87 88.08 -55.66
N PHE A 1088 52.11 87.88 -56.74
CA PHE A 1088 50.88 87.09 -56.76
C PHE A 1088 51.17 85.75 -57.43
N TYR A 1089 50.59 84.68 -56.89
CA TYR A 1089 50.72 83.33 -57.43
C TYR A 1089 49.36 82.75 -57.78
N ARG A 1090 49.31 82.00 -58.87
CA ARG A 1090 48.13 81.22 -59.26
C ARG A 1090 48.53 79.86 -59.82
N MET A 1091 47.70 78.86 -59.59
CA MET A 1091 47.82 77.58 -60.29
C MET A 1091 47.01 77.62 -61.58
N VAL A 1092 47.62 77.20 -62.68
CA VAL A 1092 46.99 77.15 -64.01
C VAL A 1092 46.98 75.72 -64.51
N LYS A 1093 45.78 75.22 -64.79
CA LYS A 1093 45.56 73.91 -65.41
C LYS A 1093 46.08 73.92 -66.86
N PRO A 1094 46.73 72.84 -67.34
CA PRO A 1094 47.15 72.72 -68.74
C PRO A 1094 46.01 72.89 -69.74
#